data_AF-A0A953GRL4-F1
#
_entry.id   AF-A0A953GRL4-F1
#
_cell.length_a   1.000
_cell.length_b   1.000
_cell.length_c   1.000
_cell.angle_alpha   90.00
_cell.angle_beta   90.00
_cell.angle_gamma   90.00
#
_symmetry.space_group_name_H-M   'P 1'
#
loop_
_entity.id
_entity.type
_entity.pdbx_description
1 polymer ?
#
loop_
_entity_poly.entity_id
_entity_poly.type
_entity_poly.pdbx_seq_one_letter_code
_entity_poly.pdbx_strand_id
1 'polypeptide(L)'
;MPSTPHTAGTDLLNQEWLERIIALAEQLVRSAPQLWVAESVIARDHPSHYQSEADLYDDLDEEERAQAVARAVDALRAVVALGYTLQPQANDHKEEEPEAEEPNIILEQLAQSSAGNLGSLLALWRARKTEQWARYPNIYRILGKRILDLGEPILAYDVVSEGLEYWPTDVRMRQLNALALSRSGATDKANAILLQLHQEGNTDEETLGLLARTHKDLWQQARDPEERQRQLQQSFGYYFQAYRLNRGYYTGINAATVALLANDTDHARTIAQEVHQMCMQEYESSADAANNYWLIATLAEAALIHGDIEEAGGWYGQAAQLGRGKYGNLNSTRRNAWLIMDHLQLDRHIIDQYFQLPTVVVFAGHMIDREDRPIPRFPPELEGPVKQAIRERLIALNCGIGYSSLACGSDILFQEAVLEIGGEAHVVLPYNRKNFIEDSVGYRPEGNWEARFDRICREATEVQTASLQKMMGGSMSFEYTNLLLHGLATIRSEQLQTRLVPFAVWDGKNGDGVGGTASSIDHWRLAGRDIEIIRLDELAQQARRSNHMAEQAKPVVMGKAYEEEEEEDGLRAEMIGMLFADAVSFSKLTEEELPLFIRNFLGDIGDLVRNSNHKPIMQNTWGDGLYLVFPDVRATGLFALELYERICMVDWATRDLPSTLNLRIALHAGPVYSCIDPVTGNPNYIGSQVSHAARIEPVTPPGQVYASQAFAALAAAQCVTEFTCDYVGQTPLAKEHGTFPTYLVRRSIGG
;
A
#
# COMPACT_ATOMS: atom_id res chain seq x y z
N MET A 1 -18.28 -41.04 -59.48
CA MET A 1 -17.77 -39.99 -60.39
C MET A 1 -17.79 -38.66 -59.64
N PRO A 2 -16.77 -37.81 -59.83
CA PRO A 2 -15.94 -37.34 -58.72
C PRO A 2 -16.47 -36.11 -57.99
N SER A 3 -16.17 -36.10 -56.70
CA SER A 3 -16.41 -35.06 -55.69
C SER A 3 -15.28 -34.02 -55.67
N THR A 4 -15.67 -32.75 -55.60
CA THR A 4 -14.85 -31.56 -55.41
C THR A 4 -14.27 -31.45 -53.99
N PRO A 5 -13.06 -30.86 -53.81
CA PRO A 5 -12.64 -30.35 -52.51
C PRO A 5 -12.48 -28.82 -52.49
N HIS A 6 -12.68 -28.30 -51.28
CA HIS A 6 -12.73 -26.92 -50.80
C HIS A 6 -11.48 -26.05 -51.06
N THR A 7 -11.69 -24.74 -51.25
CA THR A 7 -10.69 -23.68 -51.10
C THR A 7 -11.18 -22.65 -50.07
N ALA A 8 -10.66 -22.70 -48.85
CA ALA A 8 -10.87 -21.69 -47.80
C ALA A 8 -9.76 -21.72 -46.73
N GLY A 9 -8.50 -21.95 -47.12
CA GLY A 9 -7.38 -22.13 -46.19
C GLY A 9 -6.07 -21.42 -46.55
N THR A 10 -6.05 -20.59 -47.59
CA THR A 10 -4.80 -19.97 -48.10
C THR A 10 -4.65 -18.47 -47.82
N ASP A 11 -5.69 -17.78 -47.34
CA ASP A 11 -5.63 -16.32 -47.13
C ASP A 11 -5.13 -15.91 -45.72
N LEU A 12 -5.39 -16.71 -44.68
CA LEU A 12 -4.97 -16.40 -43.29
C LEU A 12 -3.44 -16.50 -43.09
N LEU A 13 -2.77 -17.44 -43.76
CA LEU A 13 -1.32 -17.62 -43.71
C LEU A 13 -0.54 -16.46 -44.36
N ASN A 14 -1.16 -15.73 -45.29
CA ASN A 14 -0.52 -14.58 -45.95
C ASN A 14 -0.61 -13.30 -45.11
N GLN A 15 -1.63 -13.15 -44.27
CA GLN A 15 -1.86 -11.91 -43.51
C GLN A 15 -0.92 -11.81 -42.31
N GLU A 16 -0.78 -12.89 -41.54
CA GLU A 16 0.14 -12.99 -40.39
C GLU A 16 1.62 -12.90 -40.82
N TRP A 17 1.93 -13.42 -42.01
CA TRP A 17 3.25 -13.27 -42.62
C TRP A 17 3.51 -11.83 -43.09
N LEU A 18 2.51 -11.16 -43.65
CA LEU A 18 2.60 -9.77 -44.09
C LEU A 18 2.79 -8.82 -42.90
N GLU A 19 2.06 -9.02 -41.81
CA GLU A 19 2.19 -8.26 -40.55
C GLU A 19 3.59 -8.40 -39.95
N ARG A 20 4.14 -9.63 -39.94
CA ARG A 20 5.51 -9.89 -39.48
C ARG A 20 6.58 -9.22 -40.33
N ILE A 21 6.40 -9.19 -41.65
CA ILE A 21 7.34 -8.52 -42.57
C ILE A 21 7.26 -7.00 -42.43
N ILE A 22 6.08 -6.44 -42.23
CA ILE A 22 5.91 -5.00 -41.99
C ILE A 22 6.57 -4.62 -40.66
N ALA A 23 6.35 -5.37 -39.58
CA ALA A 23 6.99 -5.12 -38.29
C ALA A 23 8.53 -5.22 -38.36
N LEU A 24 9.06 -6.19 -39.12
CA LEU A 24 10.51 -6.31 -39.35
C LEU A 24 11.05 -5.14 -40.19
N ALA A 25 10.30 -4.71 -41.20
CA ALA A 25 10.67 -3.55 -42.03
C ALA A 25 10.68 -2.27 -41.21
N GLU A 26 9.70 -2.06 -40.31
CA GLU A 26 9.68 -0.93 -39.37
C GLU A 26 10.90 -0.93 -38.45
N GLN A 27 11.28 -2.09 -37.91
CA GLN A 27 12.49 -2.22 -37.10
C GLN A 27 13.77 -1.91 -37.89
N LEU A 28 13.88 -2.40 -39.13
CA LEU A 28 15.03 -2.13 -39.99
C LEU A 28 15.15 -0.64 -40.33
N VAL A 29 14.04 0.02 -40.65
CA VAL A 29 14.01 1.46 -40.93
C VAL A 29 14.33 2.26 -39.67
N ARG A 30 13.82 1.88 -38.50
CA ARG A 30 14.16 2.54 -37.22
C ARG A 30 15.62 2.35 -36.82
N SER A 31 16.23 1.19 -37.11
CA SER A 31 17.62 0.89 -36.75
C SER A 31 18.67 1.55 -37.67
N ALA A 32 18.31 1.83 -38.92
CA ALA A 32 19.22 2.38 -39.92
C ALA A 32 18.47 3.28 -40.93
N PRO A 33 17.79 4.35 -40.47
CA PRO A 33 16.89 5.17 -41.30
C PRO A 33 17.57 5.74 -42.56
N GLN A 34 18.85 6.04 -42.49
CA GLN A 34 19.68 6.55 -43.58
C GLN A 34 19.76 5.62 -44.81
N LEU A 35 19.49 4.32 -44.67
CA LEU A 35 19.53 3.36 -45.78
C LEU A 35 18.22 3.30 -46.57
N TRP A 36 17.12 3.79 -45.99
CA TRP A 36 15.77 3.58 -46.50
C TRP A 36 15.07 4.90 -46.89
N VAL A 37 15.47 5.99 -46.26
CA VAL A 37 14.99 7.35 -46.51
C VAL A 37 15.70 7.95 -47.75
N ALA A 38 14.99 8.75 -48.54
CA ALA A 38 15.58 9.37 -49.73
C ALA A 38 16.65 10.41 -49.38
N GLU A 39 17.75 10.48 -50.16
CA GLU A 39 18.84 11.44 -49.95
C GLU A 39 18.35 12.90 -49.92
N SER A 40 17.25 13.23 -50.60
CA SER A 40 16.64 14.57 -50.58
C SER A 40 16.02 14.96 -49.23
N VAL A 41 15.60 13.98 -48.42
CA VAL A 41 15.07 14.17 -47.06
C VAL A 41 16.22 14.29 -46.08
N ILE A 42 17.24 13.42 -46.21
CA ILE A 42 18.47 13.48 -45.41
C ILE A 42 19.23 14.80 -45.61
N ALA A 43 19.27 15.32 -46.85
CA ALA A 43 19.94 16.58 -47.18
C ALA A 43 19.22 17.84 -46.67
N ARG A 44 17.94 17.73 -46.29
CA ARG A 44 17.15 18.84 -45.76
C ARG A 44 17.53 19.16 -44.30
N ASP A 45 18.11 18.18 -43.60
CA ASP A 45 18.39 18.22 -42.17
C ASP A 45 19.86 17.90 -41.80
N HIS A 46 20.89 18.58 -42.36
CA HIS A 46 22.11 18.88 -41.58
C HIS A 46 23.17 19.81 -42.23
N PRO A 47 23.83 20.67 -41.41
CA PRO A 47 24.91 20.18 -40.54
C PRO A 47 24.80 20.63 -39.07
N SER A 48 25.06 19.69 -38.15
CA SER A 48 25.44 19.83 -36.73
C SER A 48 24.37 19.82 -35.61
N HIS A 49 23.44 18.85 -35.57
CA HIS A 49 22.63 18.65 -34.34
C HIS A 49 22.10 17.25 -33.97
N TYR A 50 22.50 16.12 -34.57
CA TYR A 50 22.13 14.78 -34.03
C TYR A 50 23.32 14.10 -33.33
N GLN A 51 23.13 13.77 -32.05
CA GLN A 51 24.11 13.05 -31.22
C GLN A 51 23.96 11.51 -31.31
N SER A 52 22.96 10.98 -32.02
CA SER A 52 22.86 9.55 -32.37
C SER A 52 22.00 9.30 -33.62
N GLU A 53 22.24 8.19 -34.31
CA GLU A 53 21.54 7.79 -35.56
C GLU A 53 20.05 7.43 -35.37
N ALA A 54 19.56 7.35 -34.13
CA ALA A 54 18.19 6.93 -33.80
C ALA A 54 17.14 8.08 -33.87
N ASP A 55 17.57 9.35 -33.86
CA ASP A 55 16.68 10.51 -33.80
C ASP A 55 15.98 10.79 -35.15
N LEU A 56 16.61 10.40 -36.28
CA LEU A 56 16.12 10.68 -37.63
C LEU A 56 14.78 9.99 -37.96
N TYR A 57 14.52 8.79 -37.43
CA TYR A 57 13.28 8.06 -37.72
C TYR A 57 12.06 8.69 -37.02
N ASP A 58 12.26 9.18 -35.79
CA ASP A 58 11.18 9.74 -34.99
C ASP A 58 10.80 11.18 -35.42
N ASP A 59 11.60 11.80 -36.29
CA ASP A 59 11.33 13.11 -36.91
C ASP A 59 10.68 13.05 -38.31
N LEU A 60 10.66 11.88 -38.97
CA LEU A 60 9.99 11.71 -40.27
C LEU A 60 8.47 11.90 -40.14
N ASP A 61 7.84 12.48 -41.16
CA ASP A 61 6.37 12.51 -41.22
C ASP A 61 5.78 11.13 -41.58
N GLU A 62 4.47 10.98 -41.43
CA GLU A 62 3.77 9.70 -41.62
C GLU A 62 3.90 9.17 -43.06
N GLU A 63 3.99 10.06 -44.06
CA GLU A 63 4.13 9.70 -45.46
C GLU A 63 5.56 9.24 -45.78
N GLU A 64 6.57 9.93 -45.22
CA GLU A 64 7.98 9.58 -45.34
C GLU A 64 8.30 8.25 -44.66
N ARG A 65 7.73 7.99 -43.47
CA ARG A 65 7.87 6.69 -42.78
C ARG A 65 7.25 5.56 -43.59
N ALA A 66 6.03 5.75 -44.10
CA ALA A 66 5.35 4.75 -44.90
C ALA A 66 6.15 4.40 -46.17
N GLN A 67 6.74 5.40 -46.83
CA GLN A 67 7.58 5.18 -48.02
C GLN A 67 8.89 4.44 -47.68
N ALA A 68 9.53 4.76 -46.56
CA ALA A 68 10.76 4.08 -46.12
C ALA A 68 10.49 2.61 -45.75
N VAL A 69 9.39 2.35 -45.03
CA VAL A 69 8.93 0.98 -44.68
C VAL A 69 8.57 0.20 -45.93
N ALA A 70 7.88 0.80 -46.90
CA ALA A 70 7.55 0.13 -48.17
C ALA A 70 8.80 -0.32 -48.94
N ARG A 71 9.85 0.51 -49.00
CA ARG A 71 11.13 0.15 -49.63
C ARG A 71 11.83 -1.00 -48.90
N ALA A 72 11.78 -1.01 -47.58
CA ALA A 72 12.34 -2.09 -46.76
C ALA A 72 11.58 -3.41 -46.96
N VAL A 73 10.24 -3.36 -47.05
CA VAL A 73 9.41 -4.54 -47.37
C VAL A 73 9.77 -5.11 -48.75
N ASP A 74 9.93 -4.26 -49.77
CA ASP A 74 10.28 -4.73 -51.12
C ASP A 74 11.69 -5.33 -51.18
N ALA A 75 12.64 -4.78 -50.44
CA ALA A 75 13.98 -5.36 -50.30
C ALA A 75 13.94 -6.74 -49.62
N LEU A 76 13.19 -6.89 -48.53
CA LEU A 76 13.01 -8.17 -47.84
C LEU A 76 12.32 -9.21 -48.74
N ARG A 77 11.32 -8.80 -49.53
CA ARG A 77 10.68 -9.66 -50.53
C ARG A 77 11.66 -10.12 -51.61
N ALA A 78 12.52 -9.24 -52.09
CA ALA A 78 13.54 -9.59 -53.07
C ALA A 78 14.56 -10.60 -52.51
N VAL A 79 14.97 -10.46 -51.26
CA VAL A 79 15.86 -11.41 -50.57
C VAL A 79 15.21 -12.79 -50.44
N VAL A 80 13.92 -12.85 -50.05
CA VAL A 80 13.17 -14.11 -49.98
C VAL A 80 12.98 -14.74 -51.37
N ALA A 81 12.69 -13.94 -52.39
CA ALA A 81 12.53 -14.40 -53.77
C ALA A 81 13.83 -14.98 -54.37
N LEU A 82 15.00 -14.53 -53.88
CA LEU A 82 16.31 -15.09 -54.24
C LEU A 82 16.63 -16.41 -53.51
N GLY A 83 15.69 -16.95 -52.74
CA GLY A 83 15.81 -18.24 -52.05
C GLY A 83 16.44 -18.16 -50.66
N TYR A 84 16.66 -16.95 -50.13
CA TYR A 84 17.17 -16.77 -48.78
C TYR A 84 16.02 -16.83 -47.76
N THR A 85 16.26 -17.50 -46.64
CA THR A 85 15.31 -17.54 -45.52
C THR A 85 15.69 -16.44 -44.53
N LEU A 86 14.75 -15.55 -44.22
CA LEU A 86 14.94 -14.52 -43.19
C LEU A 86 14.89 -15.21 -41.82
N GLN A 87 16.03 -15.27 -41.12
CA GLN A 87 16.12 -15.73 -39.75
C GLN A 87 16.32 -14.50 -38.84
N PRO A 88 15.51 -14.31 -37.78
CA PRO A 88 15.77 -13.29 -36.78
C PRO A 88 17.19 -13.49 -36.22
N GLN A 89 17.92 -12.39 -36.00
CA GLN A 89 19.23 -12.48 -35.36
C GLN A 89 19.04 -13.06 -33.96
N ALA A 90 19.45 -14.32 -33.80
CA ALA A 90 19.70 -14.90 -32.51
C ALA A 90 20.73 -13.98 -31.81
N ASN A 91 20.35 -13.41 -30.67
CA ASN A 91 21.37 -13.09 -29.69
C ASN A 91 22.16 -14.38 -29.49
N ASP A 92 23.49 -14.30 -29.56
CA ASP A 92 24.44 -15.39 -29.32
C ASP A 92 24.46 -15.84 -27.84
N HIS A 93 23.32 -15.75 -27.16
CA HIS A 93 22.97 -16.68 -26.10
C HIS A 93 22.11 -17.76 -26.76
N LYS A 94 22.64 -18.98 -26.84
CA LYS A 94 21.85 -20.16 -27.16
C LYS A 94 20.54 -20.13 -26.35
N GLU A 95 19.43 -19.74 -26.97
CA GLU A 95 18.14 -20.29 -26.61
C GLU A 95 18.14 -21.71 -27.18
N GLU A 96 18.69 -22.62 -26.38
CA GLU A 96 18.01 -23.89 -26.15
C GLU A 96 16.51 -23.56 -25.99
N GLU A 97 15.60 -24.38 -26.53
CA GLU A 97 14.22 -24.42 -25.98
C GLU A 97 14.39 -24.26 -24.47
N PRO A 98 13.84 -23.22 -23.80
CA PRO A 98 14.36 -22.86 -22.49
C PRO A 98 14.28 -24.11 -21.62
N GLU A 99 15.45 -24.73 -21.38
CA GLU A 99 15.58 -25.80 -20.43
C GLU A 99 14.95 -25.19 -19.19
N ALA A 100 13.88 -25.83 -18.71
CA ALA A 100 13.07 -25.32 -17.60
C ALA A 100 14.03 -24.69 -16.59
N GLU A 101 13.92 -23.37 -16.35
CA GLU A 101 14.86 -22.65 -15.47
C GLU A 101 15.13 -23.54 -14.28
N GLU A 102 16.38 -24.03 -14.17
CA GLU A 102 16.63 -25.11 -13.22
C GLU A 102 16.17 -24.63 -11.85
N PRO A 103 15.47 -25.47 -11.06
CA PRO A 103 14.95 -25.07 -9.76
C PRO A 103 16.02 -24.43 -8.87
N ASN A 104 17.28 -24.85 -9.06
CA ASN A 104 18.45 -24.28 -8.41
C ASN A 104 18.67 -22.80 -8.76
N ILE A 105 18.43 -22.37 -10.01
CA ILE A 105 18.54 -20.97 -10.43
C ILE A 105 17.46 -20.13 -9.74
N ILE A 106 16.21 -20.59 -9.70
CA ILE A 106 15.11 -19.88 -9.00
C ILE A 106 15.40 -19.82 -7.49
N LEU A 107 15.86 -20.92 -6.91
CA LEU A 107 16.24 -20.99 -5.50
C LEU A 107 17.47 -20.13 -5.19
N GLU A 108 18.42 -20.01 -6.12
CA GLU A 108 19.58 -19.12 -6.03
C GLU A 108 19.18 -17.66 -6.20
N GLN A 109 18.29 -17.31 -7.13
CA GLN A 109 17.75 -15.96 -7.27
C GLN A 109 17.00 -15.54 -6.00
N LEU A 110 16.19 -16.45 -5.44
CA LEU A 110 15.60 -16.26 -4.12
C LEU A 110 16.72 -16.09 -3.09
N ALA A 111 17.70 -16.99 -2.96
CA ALA A 111 18.77 -16.89 -1.96
C ALA A 111 19.61 -15.60 -2.07
N GLN A 112 19.95 -15.18 -3.29
CA GLN A 112 20.84 -14.06 -3.62
C GLN A 112 20.13 -12.70 -3.59
N SER A 113 18.80 -12.63 -3.57
CA SER A 113 18.04 -11.38 -3.36
C SER A 113 18.21 -10.89 -1.91
N SER A 114 19.43 -10.50 -1.58
CA SER A 114 19.88 -9.98 -0.29
C SER A 114 19.48 -8.50 -0.10
N ALA A 115 18.78 -7.91 -1.07
CA ALA A 115 18.06 -6.66 -0.93
C ALA A 115 16.55 -6.91 -1.15
N GLY A 116 15.81 -6.96 -0.03
CA GLY A 116 14.37 -7.22 0.02
C GLY A 116 13.51 -6.12 -0.60
N ASN A 117 13.47 -6.03 -1.93
CA ASN A 117 12.43 -5.28 -2.62
C ASN A 117 11.32 -6.24 -3.09
N LEU A 118 10.12 -6.05 -2.53
CA LEU A 118 8.89 -6.76 -2.92
C LEU A 118 8.68 -6.78 -4.44
N GLY A 119 9.09 -5.73 -5.16
CA GLY A 119 8.98 -5.64 -6.62
C GLY A 119 9.68 -6.78 -7.36
N SER A 120 10.85 -7.23 -6.89
CA SER A 120 11.58 -8.35 -7.51
C SER A 120 10.86 -9.69 -7.27
N LEU A 121 10.32 -9.89 -6.07
CA LEU A 121 9.54 -11.10 -5.74
C LEU A 121 8.21 -11.14 -6.52
N LEU A 122 7.56 -9.98 -6.70
CA LEU A 122 6.36 -9.84 -7.52
C LEU A 122 6.63 -10.11 -8.99
N ALA A 123 7.74 -9.60 -9.54
CA ALA A 123 8.14 -9.87 -10.92
C ALA A 123 8.35 -11.38 -11.15
N LEU A 124 9.07 -12.03 -10.24
CA LEU A 124 9.28 -13.48 -10.24
C LEU A 124 7.96 -14.26 -10.13
N TRP A 125 7.05 -13.83 -9.25
CA TRP A 125 5.72 -14.42 -9.13
C TRP A 125 4.90 -14.27 -10.42
N ARG A 126 4.89 -13.09 -11.06
CA ARG A 126 4.13 -12.83 -12.29
C ARG A 126 4.68 -13.55 -13.51
N ALA A 127 6.01 -13.68 -13.60
CA ALA A 127 6.66 -14.34 -14.73
C ALA A 127 6.65 -15.87 -14.63
N ARG A 128 6.11 -16.45 -13.54
CA ARG A 128 6.17 -17.89 -13.29
C ARG A 128 5.45 -18.70 -14.36
N LYS A 129 6.02 -19.87 -14.67
CA LYS A 129 5.35 -20.92 -15.43
C LYS A 129 4.77 -21.94 -14.45
N THR A 130 3.47 -21.83 -14.19
CA THR A 130 2.78 -22.60 -13.14
C THR A 130 3.04 -24.11 -13.22
N GLU A 131 3.03 -24.68 -14.43
CA GLU A 131 3.28 -26.11 -14.67
C GLU A 131 4.69 -26.58 -14.27
N GLN A 132 5.69 -25.69 -14.38
CA GLN A 132 7.06 -25.97 -13.98
C GLN A 132 7.22 -25.87 -12.46
N TRP A 133 6.64 -24.83 -11.86
CA TRP A 133 6.70 -24.59 -10.42
C TRP A 133 5.93 -25.63 -9.61
N ALA A 134 4.83 -26.17 -10.15
CA ALA A 134 4.03 -27.22 -9.53
C ALA A 134 4.87 -28.43 -9.06
N ARG A 135 6.04 -28.69 -9.66
CA ARG A 135 6.93 -29.80 -9.30
C ARG A 135 7.82 -29.53 -8.08
N TYR A 136 7.90 -28.29 -7.60
CA TYR A 136 8.90 -27.84 -6.61
C TYR A 136 8.26 -27.11 -5.42
N PRO A 137 7.81 -27.84 -4.37
CA PRO A 137 7.13 -27.24 -3.22
C PRO A 137 8.00 -26.23 -2.46
N ASN A 138 9.33 -26.35 -2.52
CA ASN A 138 10.25 -25.43 -1.85
C ASN A 138 10.22 -24.00 -2.42
N ILE A 139 9.89 -23.82 -3.70
CA ILE A 139 9.76 -22.48 -4.30
C ILE A 139 8.62 -21.73 -3.59
N TYR A 140 7.44 -22.34 -3.49
CA TYR A 140 6.29 -21.75 -2.80
C TYR A 140 6.56 -21.50 -1.31
N ARG A 141 7.22 -22.44 -0.60
CA ARG A 141 7.58 -22.29 0.81
C ARG A 141 8.51 -21.09 1.04
N ILE A 142 9.58 -20.96 0.24
CA ILE A 142 10.59 -19.90 0.41
C ILE A 142 10.02 -18.55 -0.03
N LEU A 143 9.36 -18.50 -1.18
CA LEU A 143 8.73 -17.28 -1.69
C LEU A 143 7.65 -16.78 -0.73
N GLY A 144 6.73 -17.66 -0.31
CA GLY A 144 5.67 -17.33 0.64
C GLY A 144 6.22 -16.84 1.99
N LYS A 145 7.25 -17.50 2.54
CA LYS A 145 7.91 -17.04 3.77
C LYS A 145 8.54 -15.65 3.60
N ARG A 146 9.27 -15.41 2.51
CA ARG A 146 9.92 -14.11 2.27
C ARG A 146 8.91 -12.98 2.11
N ILE A 147 7.82 -13.24 1.39
CA ILE A 147 6.73 -12.27 1.23
C ILE A 147 6.08 -11.98 2.60
N LEU A 148 5.89 -12.99 3.45
CA LEU A 148 5.44 -12.78 4.84
C LEU A 148 6.45 -11.98 5.67
N ASP A 149 7.75 -12.24 5.54
CA ASP A 149 8.80 -11.51 6.25
C ASP A 149 8.84 -10.02 5.84
N LEU A 150 8.44 -9.70 4.60
CA LEU A 150 8.24 -8.34 4.10
C LEU A 150 6.92 -7.70 4.55
N GLY A 151 6.07 -8.42 5.29
CA GLY A 151 4.80 -7.89 5.78
C GLY A 151 3.66 -7.93 4.77
N GLU A 152 3.71 -8.85 3.79
CA GLU A 152 2.75 -8.92 2.68
C GLU A 152 1.85 -10.17 2.70
N PRO A 153 0.95 -10.32 3.69
CA PRO A 153 0.27 -11.58 3.92
C PRO A 153 -0.74 -11.98 2.83
N ILE A 154 -1.41 -11.05 2.13
CA ILE A 154 -2.31 -11.41 1.01
C ILE A 154 -1.53 -12.05 -0.14
N LEU A 155 -0.46 -11.43 -0.60
CA LEU A 155 0.35 -12.00 -1.67
C LEU A 155 0.95 -13.36 -1.24
N ALA A 156 1.40 -13.47 0.01
CA ALA A 156 1.88 -14.76 0.52
C ALA A 156 0.77 -15.81 0.56
N TYR A 157 -0.47 -15.42 0.90
CA TYR A 157 -1.63 -16.30 0.84
C TYR A 157 -1.85 -16.81 -0.59
N ASP A 158 -1.81 -15.94 -1.60
CA ASP A 158 -1.98 -16.34 -3.00
C ASP A 158 -0.88 -17.33 -3.44
N VAL A 159 0.38 -17.01 -3.16
CA VAL A 159 1.53 -17.86 -3.48
C VAL A 159 1.40 -19.23 -2.85
N VAL A 160 1.09 -19.27 -1.55
CA VAL A 160 1.03 -20.52 -0.80
C VAL A 160 -0.24 -21.31 -1.14
N SER A 161 -1.36 -20.63 -1.45
CA SER A 161 -2.60 -21.28 -1.87
C SER A 161 -2.44 -22.01 -3.19
N GLU A 162 -1.78 -21.40 -4.19
CA GLU A 162 -1.45 -22.10 -5.45
C GLU A 162 -0.54 -23.31 -5.18
N GLY A 163 0.47 -23.16 -4.32
CA GLY A 163 1.31 -24.29 -3.91
C GLY A 163 0.51 -25.44 -3.28
N LEU A 164 -0.52 -25.13 -2.49
CA LEU A 164 -1.41 -26.10 -1.85
C LEU A 164 -2.39 -26.79 -2.82
N GLU A 165 -2.68 -26.20 -4.00
CA GLU A 165 -3.45 -26.90 -5.04
C GLU A 165 -2.70 -28.15 -5.55
N TYR A 166 -1.37 -28.06 -5.63
CA TYR A 166 -0.51 -29.16 -6.05
C TYR A 166 -0.06 -30.06 -4.89
N TRP A 167 0.14 -29.47 -3.71
CA TRP A 167 0.69 -30.16 -2.52
C TRP A 167 -0.20 -29.97 -1.28
N PRO A 168 -1.45 -30.49 -1.28
CA PRO A 168 -2.44 -30.17 -0.26
C PRO A 168 -2.09 -30.66 1.16
N THR A 169 -1.18 -31.64 1.28
CA THR A 169 -0.75 -32.20 2.57
C THR A 169 0.56 -31.59 3.08
N ASP A 170 1.10 -30.58 2.41
CA ASP A 170 2.34 -29.93 2.80
C ASP A 170 2.16 -29.12 4.09
N VAL A 171 2.71 -29.65 5.19
CA VAL A 171 2.58 -29.04 6.53
C VAL A 171 3.11 -27.61 6.56
N ARG A 172 4.29 -27.36 5.96
CA ARG A 172 4.91 -26.02 6.00
C ARG A 172 4.11 -25.01 5.20
N MET A 173 3.58 -25.38 4.04
CA MET A 173 2.69 -24.49 3.28
C MET A 173 1.39 -24.24 4.03
N ARG A 174 0.78 -25.23 4.68
CA ARG A 174 -0.42 -25.01 5.51
C ARG A 174 -0.15 -24.08 6.70
N GLN A 175 1.02 -24.20 7.36
CA GLN A 175 1.46 -23.27 8.40
C GLN A 175 1.62 -21.83 7.87
N LEU A 176 2.29 -21.66 6.73
CA LEU A 176 2.48 -20.35 6.09
C LEU A 176 1.14 -19.75 5.64
N ASN A 177 0.23 -20.57 5.12
CA ASN A 177 -1.12 -20.16 4.73
C ASN A 177 -1.92 -19.68 5.94
N ALA A 178 -1.88 -20.42 7.06
CA ALA A 178 -2.51 -20.01 8.30
C ALA A 178 -1.89 -18.72 8.89
N LEU A 179 -0.56 -18.59 8.85
CA LEU A 179 0.12 -17.36 9.28
C LEU A 179 -0.29 -16.16 8.40
N ALA A 180 -0.40 -16.35 7.09
CA ALA A 180 -0.90 -15.34 6.17
C ALA A 180 -2.34 -14.92 6.49
N LEU A 181 -3.25 -15.89 6.69
CA LEU A 181 -4.64 -15.65 7.08
C LEU A 181 -4.76 -14.94 8.44
N SER A 182 -3.95 -15.32 9.43
CA SER A 182 -3.92 -14.68 10.75
C SER A 182 -3.49 -13.21 10.63
N ARG A 183 -2.45 -12.93 9.83
CA ARG A 183 -1.96 -11.57 9.59
C ARG A 183 -2.89 -10.74 8.70
N SER A 184 -3.72 -11.36 7.86
CA SER A 184 -4.76 -10.67 7.07
C SER A 184 -6.10 -10.54 7.81
N GLY A 185 -6.15 -10.90 9.10
CA GLY A 185 -7.31 -10.78 9.97
C GLY A 185 -8.37 -11.87 9.82
N ALA A 186 -8.15 -12.87 8.95
CA ALA A 186 -8.97 -14.07 8.84
C ALA A 186 -8.61 -15.10 9.93
N THR A 187 -8.63 -14.67 11.20
CA THR A 187 -8.12 -15.43 12.35
C THR A 187 -8.83 -16.77 12.53
N ASP A 188 -10.15 -16.85 12.33
CA ASP A 188 -10.90 -18.10 12.43
C ASP A 188 -10.46 -19.14 11.40
N LYS A 189 -10.24 -18.72 10.14
CA LYS A 189 -9.76 -19.62 9.08
C LYS A 189 -8.34 -20.10 9.37
N ALA A 190 -7.47 -19.21 9.84
CA ALA A 190 -6.12 -19.56 10.28
C ALA A 190 -6.15 -20.59 11.41
N ASN A 191 -6.99 -20.36 12.43
CA ASN A 191 -7.16 -21.25 13.56
C ASN A 191 -7.65 -22.63 13.11
N ALA A 192 -8.66 -22.70 12.23
CA ALA A 192 -9.20 -23.95 11.71
C ALA A 192 -8.14 -24.80 10.98
N ILE A 193 -7.30 -24.18 10.14
CA ILE A 193 -6.19 -24.89 9.45
C ILE A 193 -5.19 -25.45 10.45
N LEU A 194 -4.79 -24.66 11.44
CA LEU A 194 -3.82 -25.05 12.47
C LEU A 194 -4.38 -26.13 13.41
N LEU A 195 -5.65 -26.03 13.76
CA LEU A 195 -6.35 -27.04 14.55
C LEU A 195 -6.43 -28.37 13.78
N GLN A 196 -6.68 -28.33 12.48
CA GLN A 196 -6.66 -29.52 11.64
C GLN A 196 -5.25 -30.14 11.57
N LEU A 197 -4.20 -29.33 11.38
CA LEU A 197 -2.81 -29.81 11.43
C LEU A 197 -2.48 -30.48 12.77
N HIS A 198 -2.96 -29.90 13.88
CA HIS A 198 -2.79 -30.46 15.20
C HIS A 198 -3.53 -31.80 15.37
N GLN A 199 -4.78 -31.90 14.88
CA GLN A 199 -5.56 -33.15 14.88
C GLN A 199 -4.93 -34.25 14.02
N GLU A 200 -4.21 -33.87 12.96
CA GLU A 200 -3.41 -34.77 12.13
C GLU A 200 -2.09 -35.22 12.80
N GLY A 201 -1.79 -34.71 14.01
CA GLY A 201 -0.64 -35.11 14.81
C GLY A 201 0.58 -34.19 14.71
N ASN A 202 0.47 -33.04 14.04
CA ASN A 202 1.56 -32.07 13.96
C ASN A 202 1.64 -31.26 15.28
N THR A 203 2.67 -31.55 16.09
CA THR A 203 2.89 -30.94 17.41
C THR A 203 4.25 -30.23 17.50
N ASP A 204 4.83 -29.85 16.37
CA ASP A 204 6.05 -29.05 16.33
C ASP A 204 5.81 -27.64 16.91
N GLU A 205 6.90 -26.97 17.31
CA GLU A 205 6.83 -25.66 17.97
C GLU A 205 6.11 -24.61 17.12
N GLU A 206 6.30 -24.63 15.80
CA GLU A 206 5.68 -23.68 14.89
C GLU A 206 4.16 -23.88 14.84
N THR A 207 3.67 -25.11 14.62
CA THR A 207 2.23 -25.40 14.57
C THR A 207 1.53 -24.99 15.86
N LEU A 208 2.05 -25.43 17.01
CA LEU A 208 1.45 -25.13 18.31
C LEU A 208 1.57 -23.64 18.67
N GLY A 209 2.71 -23.01 18.36
CA GLY A 209 2.92 -21.59 18.61
C GLY A 209 1.99 -20.70 17.78
N LEU A 210 1.77 -21.04 16.50
CA LEU A 210 0.81 -20.33 15.65
C LEU A 210 -0.63 -20.58 16.10
N LEU A 211 -0.99 -21.82 16.47
CA LEU A 211 -2.33 -22.14 16.97
C LEU A 211 -2.63 -21.34 18.25
N ALA A 212 -1.69 -21.34 19.20
CA ALA A 212 -1.79 -20.57 20.43
C ALA A 212 -1.91 -19.06 20.17
N ARG A 213 -1.17 -18.53 19.19
CA ARG A 213 -1.27 -17.13 18.74
C ARG A 213 -2.67 -16.81 18.22
N THR A 214 -3.24 -17.66 17.35
CA THR A 214 -4.59 -17.39 16.83
C THR A 214 -5.64 -17.36 17.93
N HIS A 215 -5.53 -18.20 18.97
CA HIS A 215 -6.41 -18.10 20.15
C HIS A 215 -6.18 -16.80 20.95
N LYS A 216 -4.93 -16.32 21.08
CA LYS A 216 -4.64 -15.00 21.69
C LYS A 216 -5.26 -13.86 20.87
N ASP A 217 -5.21 -13.94 19.54
CA ASP A 217 -5.82 -12.96 18.64
C ASP A 217 -7.36 -12.98 18.77
N LEU A 218 -7.97 -14.17 18.83
CA LEU A 218 -9.42 -14.35 19.08
C LEU A 218 -9.84 -13.82 20.45
N TRP A 219 -9.02 -13.99 21.48
CA TRP A 219 -9.26 -13.38 22.80
C TRP A 219 -9.31 -11.85 22.74
N GLN A 220 -8.47 -11.22 21.92
CA GLN A 220 -8.50 -9.76 21.74
C GLN A 220 -9.76 -9.31 20.99
N GLN A 221 -10.32 -10.16 20.12
CA GLN A 221 -11.50 -9.87 19.30
C GLN A 221 -12.83 -10.18 20.01
N ALA A 222 -12.83 -11.13 20.94
CA ALA A 222 -14.03 -11.58 21.63
C ALA A 222 -14.60 -10.48 22.57
N ARG A 223 -15.90 -10.22 22.44
CA ARG A 223 -16.65 -9.29 23.31
C ARG A 223 -17.24 -9.98 24.54
N ASP A 224 -17.63 -11.23 24.38
CA ASP A 224 -18.22 -12.03 25.45
C ASP A 224 -17.14 -12.47 26.48
N PRO A 225 -17.33 -12.21 27.78
CA PRO A 225 -16.34 -12.57 28.80
C PRO A 225 -16.06 -14.08 28.91
N GLU A 226 -17.06 -14.94 28.72
CA GLU A 226 -16.86 -16.39 28.81
C GLU A 226 -16.03 -16.87 27.62
N GLU A 227 -16.31 -16.35 26.43
CA GLU A 227 -15.52 -16.64 25.23
C GLU A 227 -14.09 -16.12 25.35
N ARG A 228 -13.89 -14.91 25.89
CA ARG A 228 -12.55 -14.38 26.18
C ARG A 228 -11.76 -15.33 27.09
N GLN A 229 -12.40 -15.82 28.17
CA GLN A 229 -11.75 -16.76 29.09
C GLN A 229 -11.41 -18.08 28.40
N ARG A 230 -12.33 -18.63 27.58
CA ARG A 230 -12.10 -19.86 26.80
C ARG A 230 -10.90 -19.71 25.86
N GLN A 231 -10.82 -18.60 25.14
CA GLN A 231 -9.75 -18.34 24.18
C GLN A 231 -8.38 -18.20 24.86
N LEU A 232 -8.31 -17.52 26.03
CA LEU A 232 -7.07 -17.49 26.83
C LEU A 232 -6.63 -18.87 27.32
N GLN A 233 -7.57 -19.70 27.79
CA GLN A 233 -7.27 -21.05 28.25
C GLN A 233 -6.71 -21.93 27.12
N GLN A 234 -7.29 -21.86 25.92
CA GLN A 234 -6.77 -22.56 24.74
C GLN A 234 -5.38 -22.05 24.35
N SER A 235 -5.20 -20.73 24.31
CA SER A 235 -3.91 -20.11 24.00
C SER A 235 -2.81 -20.56 24.97
N PHE A 236 -3.08 -20.53 26.29
CA PHE A 236 -2.16 -21.03 27.30
C PHE A 236 -1.85 -22.51 27.10
N GLY A 237 -2.88 -23.35 26.91
CA GLY A 237 -2.71 -24.79 26.73
C GLY A 237 -1.75 -25.14 25.60
N TYR A 238 -1.91 -24.51 24.43
CA TYR A 238 -1.05 -24.76 23.28
C TYR A 238 0.36 -24.19 23.42
N TYR A 239 0.53 -22.97 23.93
CA TYR A 239 1.87 -22.42 24.20
C TYR A 239 2.61 -23.25 25.24
N PHE A 240 1.94 -23.63 26.33
CA PHE A 240 2.52 -24.45 27.38
C PHE A 240 2.88 -25.84 26.88
N GLN A 241 2.04 -26.47 26.07
CA GLN A 241 2.36 -27.74 25.41
C GLN A 241 3.63 -27.63 24.54
N ALA A 242 3.72 -26.59 23.70
CA ALA A 242 4.88 -26.35 22.85
C ALA A 242 6.16 -26.15 23.67
N TYR A 243 6.09 -25.34 24.73
CA TYR A 243 7.18 -25.09 25.65
C TYR A 243 7.67 -26.38 26.34
N ARG A 244 6.74 -27.22 26.80
CA ARG A 244 7.08 -28.49 27.48
C ARG A 244 7.73 -29.50 26.56
N LEU A 245 7.37 -29.52 25.27
CA LEU A 245 7.92 -30.45 24.29
C LEU A 245 9.28 -30.01 23.76
N ASN A 246 9.42 -28.73 23.38
CA ASN A 246 10.56 -28.24 22.62
C ASN A 246 11.54 -27.41 23.46
N ARG A 247 11.14 -26.96 24.66
CA ARG A 247 11.92 -26.08 25.54
C ARG A 247 12.35 -24.77 24.87
N GLY A 248 11.58 -24.26 23.90
CA GLY A 248 11.84 -22.97 23.27
C GLY A 248 11.45 -21.81 24.18
N TYR A 249 12.34 -20.82 24.34
CA TYR A 249 12.08 -19.65 25.18
C TYR A 249 10.94 -18.78 24.64
N TYR A 250 10.74 -18.71 23.32
CA TYR A 250 9.66 -17.94 22.70
C TYR A 250 8.26 -18.47 23.08
N THR A 251 8.06 -19.78 22.99
CA THR A 251 6.78 -20.38 23.40
C THR A 251 6.61 -20.35 24.92
N GLY A 252 7.70 -20.47 25.68
CA GLY A 252 7.70 -20.32 27.13
C GLY A 252 7.28 -18.94 27.63
N ILE A 253 7.89 -17.86 27.12
CA ILE A 253 7.57 -16.49 27.57
C ILE A 253 6.15 -16.08 27.19
N ASN A 254 5.66 -16.53 26.02
CA ASN A 254 4.27 -16.33 25.63
C ASN A 254 3.31 -17.14 26.52
N ALA A 255 3.65 -18.37 26.92
CA ALA A 255 2.87 -19.12 27.91
C ALA A 255 2.80 -18.37 29.25
N ALA A 256 3.92 -17.83 29.73
CA ALA A 256 3.97 -17.03 30.96
C ALA A 256 3.10 -15.76 30.84
N THR A 257 3.18 -15.06 29.70
CA THR A 257 2.38 -13.87 29.42
C THR A 257 0.88 -14.19 29.41
N VAL A 258 0.47 -15.26 28.73
CA VAL A 258 -0.96 -15.64 28.67
C VAL A 258 -1.46 -16.13 30.03
N ALA A 259 -0.65 -16.85 30.80
CA ALA A 259 -0.98 -17.23 32.18
C ALA A 259 -1.21 -15.99 33.06
N LEU A 260 -0.35 -14.96 32.93
CA LEU A 260 -0.51 -13.69 33.63
C LEU A 260 -1.84 -13.04 33.25
N LEU A 261 -2.13 -12.91 31.95
CA LEU A 261 -3.38 -12.34 31.45
C LEU A 261 -4.64 -13.12 31.91
N ALA A 262 -4.51 -14.43 32.16
CA ALA A 262 -5.55 -15.28 32.72
C ALA A 262 -5.69 -15.17 34.26
N ASN A 263 -4.95 -14.26 34.90
CA ASN A 263 -4.83 -14.10 36.35
C ASN A 263 -4.20 -15.32 37.08
N ASP A 264 -3.46 -16.17 36.36
CA ASP A 264 -2.70 -17.28 36.93
C ASP A 264 -1.24 -16.85 37.16
N THR A 265 -1.06 -15.93 38.12
CA THR A 265 0.22 -15.28 38.39
C THR A 265 1.30 -16.26 38.85
N ASP A 266 0.92 -17.32 39.55
CA ASP A 266 1.87 -18.32 40.07
C ASP A 266 2.48 -19.14 38.93
N HIS A 267 1.67 -19.63 37.97
CA HIS A 267 2.20 -20.30 36.78
C HIS A 267 2.98 -19.33 35.90
N ALA A 268 2.49 -18.09 35.73
CA ALA A 268 3.18 -17.07 34.95
C ALA A 268 4.61 -16.84 35.46
N ARG A 269 4.78 -16.60 36.76
CA ARG A 269 6.09 -16.40 37.39
C ARG A 269 6.96 -17.64 37.33
N THR A 270 6.39 -18.83 37.57
CA THR A 270 7.16 -20.08 37.50
C THR A 270 7.76 -20.29 36.11
N ILE A 271 6.94 -20.15 35.06
CA ILE A 271 7.40 -20.30 33.68
C ILE A 271 8.38 -19.18 33.31
N ALA A 272 8.10 -17.93 33.67
CA ALA A 272 9.00 -16.80 33.41
C ALA A 272 10.37 -17.01 34.07
N GLN A 273 10.43 -17.56 35.29
CA GLN A 273 11.69 -17.87 35.96
C GLN A 273 12.48 -18.97 35.23
N GLU A 274 11.82 -20.04 34.81
CA GLU A 274 12.46 -21.12 34.04
C GLU A 274 13.02 -20.59 32.71
N VAL A 275 12.24 -19.75 32.01
CA VAL A 275 12.66 -19.11 30.75
C VAL A 275 13.81 -18.13 30.98
N HIS A 276 13.74 -17.29 32.01
CA HIS A 276 14.81 -16.36 32.37
C HIS A 276 16.14 -17.10 32.61
N GLN A 277 16.12 -18.17 33.42
CA GLN A 277 17.32 -18.98 33.68
C GLN A 277 17.89 -19.61 32.40
N MET A 278 17.04 -20.12 31.52
CA MET A 278 17.46 -20.66 30.24
C MET A 278 18.09 -19.59 29.34
N CYS A 279 17.45 -18.43 29.22
CA CYS A 279 17.95 -17.34 28.40
C CYS A 279 19.25 -16.75 28.95
N MET A 280 19.41 -16.66 30.28
CA MET A 280 20.65 -16.21 30.91
C MET A 280 21.81 -17.18 30.64
N GLN A 281 21.57 -18.48 30.72
CA GLN A 281 22.58 -19.49 30.36
C GLN A 281 23.02 -19.36 28.89
N GLU A 282 22.07 -19.14 27.98
CA GLU A 282 22.38 -18.93 26.56
C GLU A 282 23.14 -17.61 26.35
N TYR A 283 22.72 -16.53 27.00
CA TYR A 283 23.36 -15.21 26.94
C TYR A 283 24.82 -15.27 27.40
N GLU A 284 25.11 -15.98 28.50
CA GLU A 284 26.45 -16.14 29.04
C GLU A 284 27.34 -17.10 28.22
N SER A 285 26.74 -17.91 27.32
CA SER A 285 27.46 -18.93 26.56
C SER A 285 28.34 -18.39 25.43
N SER A 286 27.97 -17.25 24.82
CA SER A 286 28.71 -16.66 23.70
C SER A 286 28.36 -15.18 23.45
N ALA A 287 29.29 -14.46 22.83
CA ALA A 287 29.04 -13.09 22.37
C ALA A 287 27.96 -13.01 21.26
N ASP A 288 27.82 -14.06 20.44
CA ASP A 288 26.78 -14.13 19.40
C ASP A 288 25.38 -14.23 20.01
N ALA A 289 25.23 -15.01 21.09
CA ALA A 289 23.99 -15.07 21.85
C ALA A 289 23.66 -13.72 22.50
N ALA A 290 24.65 -13.00 23.03
CA ALA A 290 24.46 -11.64 23.56
C ALA A 290 24.02 -10.60 22.52
N ASN A 291 24.20 -10.90 21.22
CA ASN A 291 23.71 -10.10 20.10
C ASN A 291 22.36 -10.60 19.53
N ASN A 292 21.77 -11.64 20.10
CA ASN A 292 20.47 -12.14 19.69
C ASN A 292 19.34 -11.27 20.26
N TYR A 293 18.74 -10.45 19.40
CA TYR A 293 17.62 -9.56 19.75
C TYR A 293 16.49 -10.26 20.53
N TRP A 294 16.04 -11.43 20.07
CA TRP A 294 14.89 -12.11 20.67
C TRP A 294 15.20 -12.71 22.04
N LEU A 295 16.46 -13.13 22.25
CA LEU A 295 16.94 -13.57 23.55
C LEU A 295 16.87 -12.43 24.58
N ILE A 296 17.40 -11.26 24.22
CA ILE A 296 17.41 -10.08 25.10
C ILE A 296 15.99 -9.57 25.37
N ALA A 297 15.13 -9.52 24.34
CA ALA A 297 13.73 -9.16 24.51
C ALA A 297 12.99 -10.12 25.46
N THR A 298 13.29 -11.43 25.38
CA THR A 298 12.70 -12.44 26.26
C THR A 298 13.16 -12.29 27.71
N LEU A 299 14.44 -11.96 27.95
CA LEU A 299 14.95 -11.64 29.30
C LEU A 299 14.22 -10.45 29.90
N ALA A 300 14.00 -9.39 29.11
CA ALA A 300 13.27 -8.20 29.54
C ALA A 300 11.82 -8.52 29.95
N GLU A 301 11.11 -9.30 29.13
CA GLU A 301 9.74 -9.73 29.42
C GLU A 301 9.65 -10.62 30.66
N ALA A 302 10.60 -11.54 30.83
CA ALA A 302 10.61 -12.43 31.99
C ALA A 302 10.84 -11.66 33.30
N ALA A 303 11.78 -10.71 33.32
CA ALA A 303 12.00 -9.81 34.44
C ALA A 303 10.77 -8.95 34.75
N LEU A 304 10.10 -8.44 33.70
CA LEU A 304 8.90 -7.63 33.85
C LEU A 304 7.72 -8.43 34.46
N ILE A 305 7.52 -9.70 34.07
CA ILE A 305 6.49 -10.58 34.67
C ILE A 305 6.74 -10.82 36.16
N HIS A 306 8.00 -10.85 36.58
CA HIS A 306 8.38 -10.93 38.01
C HIS A 306 8.22 -9.62 38.77
N GLY A 307 7.99 -8.50 38.06
CA GLY A 307 7.92 -7.17 38.63
C GLY A 307 9.29 -6.55 38.90
N ASP A 308 10.38 -7.11 38.36
CA ASP A 308 11.71 -6.51 38.43
C ASP A 308 11.87 -5.46 37.31
N ILE A 309 11.44 -4.25 37.63
CA ILE A 309 11.40 -3.12 36.69
C ILE A 309 12.81 -2.63 36.31
N GLU A 310 13.76 -2.72 37.24
CA GLU A 310 15.13 -2.28 37.01
C GLU A 310 15.84 -3.22 36.04
N GLU A 311 15.75 -4.54 36.29
CA GLU A 311 16.30 -5.54 35.39
C GLU A 311 15.62 -5.48 34.01
N ALA A 312 14.29 -5.41 33.96
CA ALA A 312 13.54 -5.30 32.72
C ALA A 312 13.99 -4.07 31.91
N GLY A 313 14.15 -2.91 32.56
CA GLY A 313 14.62 -1.69 31.91
C GLY A 313 16.02 -1.82 31.29
N GLY A 314 16.95 -2.48 32.00
CA GLY A 314 18.29 -2.78 31.48
C GLY A 314 18.26 -3.60 30.20
N TRP A 315 17.47 -4.69 30.20
CA TRP A 315 17.32 -5.56 29.03
C TRP A 315 16.56 -4.88 27.87
N TYR A 316 15.49 -4.13 28.15
CA TYR A 316 14.80 -3.36 27.11
C TYR A 316 15.70 -2.30 26.46
N GLY A 317 16.57 -1.62 27.24
CA GLY A 317 17.57 -0.71 26.71
C GLY A 317 18.55 -1.39 25.74
N GLN A 318 19.05 -2.57 26.09
CA GLN A 318 19.93 -3.35 25.21
C GLN A 318 19.19 -3.86 23.95
N ALA A 319 17.97 -4.36 24.10
CA ALA A 319 17.13 -4.78 22.97
C ALA A 319 16.85 -3.60 22.02
N ALA A 320 16.55 -2.42 22.55
CA ALA A 320 16.34 -1.20 21.77
C ALA A 320 17.58 -0.81 20.95
N GLN A 321 18.77 -0.95 21.53
CA GLN A 321 20.03 -0.70 20.83
C GLN A 321 20.28 -1.71 19.69
N LEU A 322 20.08 -3.01 19.95
CA LEU A 322 20.23 -4.07 18.95
C LEU A 322 19.18 -4.01 17.84
N GLY A 323 17.98 -3.51 18.18
CA GLY A 323 16.84 -3.36 17.27
C GLY A 323 16.81 -2.05 16.50
N ARG A 324 17.84 -1.18 16.59
CA ARG A 324 17.87 0.11 15.90
C ARG A 324 17.67 -0.08 14.38
N GLY A 325 16.71 0.65 13.81
CA GLY A 325 16.29 0.53 12.41
C GLY A 325 15.39 -0.68 12.10
N LYS A 326 15.14 -1.58 13.07
CA LYS A 326 14.20 -2.72 12.94
C LYS A 326 12.89 -2.41 13.68
N TYR A 327 12.19 -1.36 13.25
CA TYR A 327 11.05 -0.83 13.98
C TYR A 327 9.91 -1.84 14.21
N GLY A 328 9.70 -2.80 13.30
CA GLY A 328 8.71 -3.87 13.48
C GLY A 328 9.00 -4.79 14.67
N ASN A 329 10.28 -5.11 14.91
CA ASN A 329 10.70 -5.91 16.06
C ASN A 329 10.52 -5.11 17.35
N LEU A 330 11.03 -3.87 17.37
CA LEU A 330 10.91 -2.96 18.52
C LEU A 330 9.45 -2.76 18.93
N ASN A 331 8.57 -2.56 17.95
CA ASN A 331 7.14 -2.39 18.19
C ASN A 331 6.47 -3.64 18.75
N SER A 332 6.84 -4.84 18.25
CA SER A 332 6.31 -6.10 18.77
C SER A 332 6.70 -6.30 20.24
N THR A 333 7.97 -6.06 20.58
CA THR A 333 8.49 -6.16 21.94
C THR A 333 7.83 -5.14 22.88
N ARG A 334 7.70 -3.88 22.45
CA ARG A 334 7.02 -2.85 23.26
C ARG A 334 5.53 -3.15 23.46
N ARG A 335 4.82 -3.64 22.44
CA ARG A 335 3.41 -4.03 22.58
C ARG A 335 3.21 -5.15 23.60
N ASN A 336 4.12 -6.13 23.64
CA ASN A 336 4.04 -7.19 24.64
C ASN A 336 4.36 -6.66 26.05
N ALA A 337 5.35 -5.75 26.16
CA ALA A 337 5.61 -5.04 27.42
C ALA A 337 4.36 -4.29 27.92
N TRP A 338 3.67 -3.55 27.06
CA TRP A 338 2.43 -2.85 27.42
C TRP A 338 1.33 -3.80 27.90
N LEU A 339 1.15 -4.98 27.28
CA LEU A 339 0.17 -5.96 27.75
C LEU A 339 0.47 -6.42 29.19
N ILE A 340 1.75 -6.66 29.51
CA ILE A 340 2.18 -7.04 30.85
C ILE A 340 1.99 -5.87 31.83
N MET A 341 2.43 -4.67 31.45
CA MET A 341 2.33 -3.47 32.29
C MET A 341 0.89 -3.08 32.58
N ASP A 342 0.00 -3.12 31.60
CA ASP A 342 -1.43 -2.82 31.77
C ASP A 342 -2.08 -3.78 32.77
N HIS A 343 -1.74 -5.07 32.67
CA HIS A 343 -2.23 -6.08 33.61
C HIS A 343 -1.68 -5.86 35.02
N LEU A 344 -0.40 -5.50 35.15
CA LEU A 344 0.25 -5.18 36.42
C LEU A 344 -0.08 -3.76 36.95
N GLN A 345 -0.86 -2.98 36.20
CA GLN A 345 -1.21 -1.58 36.52
C GLN A 345 0.01 -0.66 36.70
N LEU A 346 1.03 -0.85 35.86
CA LEU A 346 2.25 -0.05 35.83
C LEU A 346 2.18 1.06 34.78
N ASP A 347 2.86 2.18 35.03
CA ASP A 347 2.98 3.28 34.06
C ASP A 347 3.90 2.88 32.90
N ARG A 348 3.35 2.82 31.67
CA ARG A 348 4.07 2.49 30.44
C ARG A 348 5.29 3.36 30.19
N HIS A 349 5.29 4.60 30.68
CA HIS A 349 6.40 5.55 30.47
C HIS A 349 7.74 5.03 31.01
N ILE A 350 7.70 4.15 32.02
CA ILE A 350 8.91 3.55 32.62
C ILE A 350 9.70 2.73 31.61
N ILE A 351 9.02 2.04 30.69
CA ILE A 351 9.68 1.24 29.65
C ILE A 351 9.79 2.00 28.33
N ASP A 352 8.82 2.87 28.01
CA ASP A 352 8.82 3.63 26.75
C ASP A 352 10.07 4.51 26.57
N GLN A 353 10.67 5.01 27.66
CA GLN A 353 11.90 5.81 27.60
C GLN A 353 13.10 5.08 26.95
N TYR A 354 13.11 3.75 26.95
CA TYR A 354 14.17 2.95 26.31
C TYR A 354 13.97 2.83 24.79
N PHE A 355 12.75 3.06 24.29
CA PHE A 355 12.41 2.99 22.87
C PHE A 355 12.45 4.37 22.23
N GLN A 356 13.63 4.80 21.77
CA GLN A 356 13.74 6.03 20.96
C GLN A 356 13.22 5.80 19.55
N LEU A 357 11.91 5.91 19.37
CA LEU A 357 11.29 5.80 18.06
C LEU A 357 11.35 7.13 17.29
N PRO A 358 11.52 7.08 15.96
CA PRO A 358 11.50 8.27 15.13
C PRO A 358 10.12 8.91 15.14
N THR A 359 10.08 10.25 15.10
CA THR A 359 8.83 11.00 14.86
C THR A 359 8.47 10.91 13.37
N VAL A 360 7.18 10.72 13.09
CA VAL A 360 6.61 10.85 11.75
C VAL A 360 6.17 12.31 11.55
N VAL A 361 6.58 12.92 10.45
CA VAL A 361 6.24 14.31 10.12
C VAL A 361 5.45 14.36 8.81
N VAL A 362 4.29 15.00 8.82
CA VAL A 362 3.54 15.32 7.59
C VAL A 362 3.65 16.80 7.29
N PHE A 363 3.94 17.14 6.04
CA PHE A 363 4.32 18.49 5.65
C PHE A 363 3.40 19.08 4.59
N ALA A 364 3.15 20.38 4.73
CA ALA A 364 2.54 21.21 3.69
C ALA A 364 3.16 22.60 3.74
N GLY A 365 3.46 23.20 2.58
CA GLY A 365 3.92 24.57 2.57
C GLY A 365 3.74 25.27 1.25
N HIS A 366 4.29 26.47 1.17
CA HIS A 366 4.15 27.34 0.01
C HIS A 366 5.14 27.01 -1.09
N MET A 367 4.66 27.11 -2.33
CA MET A 367 5.56 27.16 -3.46
C MET A 367 6.37 28.45 -3.49
N ILE A 368 7.56 28.40 -4.11
CA ILE A 368 8.30 29.61 -4.47
C ILE A 368 7.43 30.48 -5.38
N ASP A 369 7.41 31.79 -5.11
CA ASP A 369 6.56 32.71 -5.85
C ASP A 369 6.91 32.74 -7.35
N ARG A 370 5.88 32.75 -8.20
CA ARG A 370 6.01 33.06 -9.63
C ARG A 370 6.51 34.50 -9.82
N GLU A 371 7.12 34.80 -10.97
CA GLU A 371 7.61 36.16 -11.30
C GLU A 371 6.53 37.22 -11.24
N ASP A 372 5.31 36.87 -11.63
CA ASP A 372 4.15 37.73 -11.73
C ASP A 372 3.32 37.80 -10.45
N ARG A 373 3.74 37.14 -9.35
CA ARG A 373 2.96 37.16 -8.10
C ARG A 373 2.88 38.60 -7.55
N PRO A 374 1.68 39.21 -7.40
CA PRO A 374 1.57 40.62 -7.04
C PRO A 374 2.06 40.93 -5.61
N ILE A 375 1.85 39.99 -4.69
CA ILE A 375 2.23 40.11 -3.29
C ILE A 375 3.18 38.95 -2.96
N PRO A 376 4.48 39.24 -2.75
CA PRO A 376 5.46 38.23 -2.36
C PRO A 376 5.05 37.53 -1.07
N ARG A 377 5.15 36.20 -1.07
CA ARG A 377 4.83 35.29 0.02
C ARG A 377 6.04 34.42 0.34
N PHE A 378 6.54 33.67 -0.65
CA PHE A 378 7.79 32.93 -0.55
C PHE A 378 8.73 33.30 -1.71
N PRO A 379 9.42 34.45 -1.62
CA PRO A 379 10.33 34.88 -2.67
C PRO A 379 11.64 34.08 -2.63
N PRO A 380 12.36 33.95 -3.76
CA PRO A 380 13.55 33.10 -3.90
C PRO A 380 14.66 33.35 -2.87
N GLU A 381 14.81 34.59 -2.39
CA GLU A 381 15.86 34.95 -1.43
C GLU A 381 15.68 34.26 -0.07
N LEU A 382 14.47 33.76 0.22
CA LEU A 382 14.18 33.02 1.45
C LEU A 382 14.44 31.52 1.33
N GLU A 383 14.81 30.99 0.16
CA GLU A 383 15.04 29.56 -0.04
C GLU A 383 16.03 28.98 0.98
N GLY A 384 17.22 29.59 1.09
CA GLY A 384 18.27 29.17 2.04
C GLY A 384 17.83 29.25 3.51
N PRO A 385 17.35 30.42 3.99
CA PRO A 385 16.82 30.56 5.35
C PRO A 385 15.70 29.57 5.70
N VAL A 386 14.77 29.32 4.77
CA VAL A 386 13.68 28.36 4.98
C VAL A 386 14.22 26.93 5.05
N LYS A 387 15.13 26.53 4.15
CA LYS A 387 15.76 25.20 4.20
C LYS A 387 16.47 24.95 5.53
N GLN A 388 17.23 25.93 6.00
CA GLN A 388 17.93 25.83 7.28
C GLN A 388 16.95 25.69 8.46
N ALA A 389 15.90 26.51 8.49
CA ALA A 389 14.89 26.46 9.55
C ALA A 389 14.13 25.11 9.55
N ILE A 390 13.80 24.57 8.38
CA ILE A 390 13.18 23.24 8.25
C ILE A 390 14.11 22.18 8.84
N ARG A 391 15.37 22.15 8.41
CA ARG A 391 16.35 21.17 8.87
C ARG A 391 16.55 21.21 10.38
N GLU A 392 16.68 22.39 10.97
CA GLU A 392 16.81 22.57 12.43
C GLU A 392 15.58 22.03 13.18
N ARG A 393 14.37 22.29 12.67
CA ARG A 393 13.14 21.78 13.28
C ARG A 393 13.05 20.25 13.18
N LEU A 394 13.41 19.65 12.05
CA LEU A 394 13.38 18.20 11.87
C LEU A 394 14.34 17.47 12.83
N ILE A 395 15.53 18.02 13.05
CA ILE A 395 16.48 17.49 14.05
C ILE A 395 15.89 17.59 15.45
N ALA A 396 15.32 18.74 15.83
CA ALA A 396 14.71 18.94 17.14
C ALA A 396 13.52 17.99 17.40
N LEU A 397 12.78 17.63 16.35
CA LEU A 397 11.67 16.69 16.43
C LEU A 397 12.11 15.21 16.46
N ASN A 398 13.39 14.89 16.28
CA ASN A 398 13.87 13.53 15.99
C ASN A 398 13.08 12.91 14.82
N CYS A 399 12.91 13.68 13.74
CA CYS A 399 12.21 13.22 12.54
C CYS A 399 12.98 12.06 11.91
N GLY A 400 12.31 10.92 11.71
CA GLY A 400 12.87 9.81 10.94
C GLY A 400 12.04 9.45 9.71
N ILE A 401 10.82 9.97 9.57
CA ILE A 401 9.94 9.68 8.42
C ILE A 401 9.20 10.96 8.04
N GLY A 402 9.32 11.40 6.78
CA GLY A 402 8.72 12.63 6.26
C GLY A 402 7.77 12.39 5.10
N TYR A 403 6.54 12.94 5.20
CA TYR A 403 5.50 12.88 4.17
C TYR A 403 5.25 14.25 3.56
N SER A 404 5.33 14.39 2.25
CA SER A 404 4.92 15.62 1.55
C SER A 404 4.59 15.37 0.08
N SER A 405 4.07 16.38 -0.59
CA SER A 405 4.16 16.46 -2.05
C SER A 405 5.57 16.89 -2.47
N LEU A 406 5.79 17.27 -3.72
CA LEU A 406 7.07 17.80 -4.21
C LEU A 406 6.90 19.07 -5.05
N ALA A 407 5.98 19.96 -4.66
CA ALA A 407 5.88 21.26 -5.29
C ALA A 407 7.19 22.08 -5.08
N CYS A 408 7.58 22.90 -6.05
CA CYS A 408 8.80 23.71 -5.96
C CYS A 408 8.76 24.65 -4.75
N GLY A 409 9.87 24.83 -4.04
CA GLY A 409 9.88 25.54 -2.77
C GLY A 409 9.80 24.59 -1.58
N SER A 410 8.92 24.86 -0.62
CA SER A 410 9.08 24.32 0.73
C SER A 410 8.94 22.80 0.81
N ASP A 411 8.13 22.19 -0.04
CA ASP A 411 7.92 20.74 -0.07
C ASP A 411 9.20 20.01 -0.52
N ILE A 412 9.84 20.47 -1.60
CA ILE A 412 11.16 19.97 -2.03
C ILE A 412 12.20 20.23 -0.95
N LEU A 413 12.28 21.44 -0.38
CA LEU A 413 13.26 21.77 0.67
C LEU A 413 13.09 20.87 1.91
N PHE A 414 11.85 20.53 2.26
CA PHE A 414 11.53 19.61 3.34
C PHE A 414 12.05 18.21 3.06
N GLN A 415 11.76 17.62 1.90
CA GLN A 415 12.20 16.26 1.59
C GLN A 415 13.72 16.15 1.45
N GLU A 416 14.38 17.19 0.93
CA GLU A 416 15.84 17.23 0.96
C GLU A 416 16.38 17.22 2.40
N ALA A 417 15.79 18.01 3.30
CA ALA A 417 16.22 18.06 4.69
C ALA A 417 15.97 16.72 5.41
N VAL A 418 14.87 16.02 5.12
CA VAL A 418 14.59 14.66 5.62
C VAL A 418 15.67 13.68 5.18
N LEU A 419 16.03 13.67 3.89
CA LEU A 419 17.09 12.81 3.36
C LEU A 419 18.47 13.17 3.94
N GLU A 420 18.78 14.46 4.10
CA GLU A 420 20.05 14.95 4.67
C GLU A 420 20.27 14.52 6.13
N ILE A 421 19.20 14.31 6.90
CA ILE A 421 19.29 13.79 8.28
C ILE A 421 19.19 12.26 8.36
N GLY A 422 19.11 11.58 7.21
CA GLY A 422 19.02 10.12 7.11
C GLY A 422 17.63 9.53 7.38
N GLY A 423 16.56 10.32 7.21
CA GLY A 423 15.18 9.88 7.34
C GLY A 423 14.61 9.22 6.08
N GLU A 424 13.46 8.55 6.24
CA GLU A 424 12.66 7.98 5.16
C GLU A 424 11.80 9.09 4.50
N ALA A 425 11.97 9.27 3.18
CA ALA A 425 11.17 10.21 2.40
C ALA A 425 10.00 9.50 1.71
N HIS A 426 8.78 9.88 2.08
CA HIS A 426 7.54 9.40 1.46
C HIS A 426 6.87 10.54 0.69
N VAL A 427 6.62 10.31 -0.59
CA VAL A 427 6.10 11.30 -1.51
C VAL A 427 4.74 10.87 -2.05
N VAL A 428 3.78 11.79 -2.08
CA VAL A 428 2.51 11.61 -2.78
C VAL A 428 2.33 12.73 -3.80
N LEU A 429 2.29 12.37 -5.08
CA LEU A 429 2.00 13.28 -6.17
C LEU A 429 0.48 13.39 -6.36
N PRO A 430 -0.08 14.60 -6.52
CA PRO A 430 -1.52 14.76 -6.72
C PRO A 430 -2.07 14.06 -7.96
N TYR A 431 -1.31 14.14 -9.03
CA TYR A 431 -1.60 13.46 -10.28
C TYR A 431 -0.33 13.10 -11.04
N ASN A 432 -0.47 12.59 -12.27
CA ASN A 432 0.65 12.14 -13.07
C ASN A 432 1.82 13.14 -13.08
N ARG A 433 3.03 12.58 -13.06
CA ARG A 433 4.29 13.32 -12.92
C ARG A 433 4.45 14.45 -13.94
N LYS A 434 4.09 14.20 -15.22
CA LYS A 434 4.25 15.17 -16.30
C LYS A 434 3.46 16.45 -15.98
N ASN A 435 2.16 16.32 -15.76
CA ASN A 435 1.30 17.47 -15.46
C ASN A 435 1.70 18.14 -14.15
N PHE A 436 2.11 17.36 -13.14
CA PHE A 436 2.53 17.94 -11.85
C PHE A 436 3.82 18.76 -11.97
N ILE A 437 4.78 18.31 -12.78
CA ILE A 437 5.99 19.09 -13.07
C ILE A 437 5.61 20.42 -13.72
N GLU A 438 4.80 20.38 -14.78
CA GLU A 438 4.35 21.58 -15.49
C GLU A 438 3.62 22.58 -14.57
N ASP A 439 2.70 22.08 -13.72
CA ASP A 439 1.85 22.93 -12.88
C ASP A 439 2.58 23.46 -11.63
N SER A 440 3.43 22.64 -10.99
CA SER A 440 3.86 22.84 -9.61
C SER A 440 5.37 22.78 -9.37
N VAL A 441 6.18 22.44 -10.39
CA VAL A 441 7.65 22.27 -10.21
C VAL A 441 8.46 23.14 -11.18
N GLY A 442 8.21 23.00 -12.48
CA GLY A 442 9.07 23.45 -13.57
C GLY A 442 8.90 24.90 -14.02
N TYR A 443 7.92 25.64 -13.50
CA TYR A 443 7.64 27.01 -13.99
C TYR A 443 8.70 28.06 -13.60
N ARG A 444 9.75 27.67 -12.88
CA ARG A 444 10.86 28.52 -12.38
C ARG A 444 12.20 27.81 -12.62
N PRO A 445 12.80 27.89 -13.82
CA PRO A 445 13.98 27.11 -14.18
C PRO A 445 15.25 27.50 -13.38
N GLU A 446 15.31 28.72 -12.84
CA GLU A 446 16.51 29.24 -12.13
C GLU A 446 16.83 28.48 -10.83
N GLY A 447 15.83 27.82 -10.22
CA GLY A 447 16.00 27.08 -8.97
C GLY A 447 16.37 25.60 -9.15
N ASN A 448 16.52 25.12 -10.39
CA ASN A 448 16.80 23.72 -10.73
C ASN A 448 15.81 22.74 -10.05
N TRP A 449 14.55 23.14 -9.91
CA TRP A 449 13.54 22.40 -9.15
C TRP A 449 13.23 21.03 -9.73
N GLU A 450 13.21 20.89 -11.06
CA GLU A 450 12.98 19.60 -11.73
C GLU A 450 14.07 18.58 -11.42
N ALA A 451 15.36 18.97 -11.47
CA ALA A 451 16.44 18.04 -11.13
C ALA A 451 16.40 17.63 -9.66
N ARG A 452 15.98 18.52 -8.76
CA ARG A 452 15.80 18.22 -7.33
C ARG A 452 14.62 17.28 -7.11
N PHE A 453 13.48 17.54 -7.77
CA PHE A 453 12.32 16.65 -7.81
C PHE A 453 12.73 15.24 -8.27
N ASP A 454 13.47 15.13 -9.37
CA ASP A 454 13.92 13.87 -9.94
C ASP A 454 14.92 13.13 -9.03
N ARG A 455 15.79 13.86 -8.34
CA ARG A 455 16.69 13.30 -7.33
C ARG A 455 15.91 12.72 -6.16
N ILE A 456 14.98 13.48 -5.60
CA ILE A 456 14.16 13.03 -4.46
C ILE A 456 13.31 11.83 -4.86
N CYS A 457 12.69 11.83 -6.04
CA CYS A 457 11.90 10.68 -6.49
C CYS A 457 12.73 9.39 -6.64
N ARG A 458 14.03 9.49 -6.92
CA ARG A 458 14.95 8.33 -6.98
C ARG A 458 15.43 7.88 -5.60
N GLU A 459 15.61 8.81 -4.68
CA GLU A 459 16.13 8.55 -3.32
C GLU A 459 15.01 8.26 -2.30
N ALA A 460 13.77 8.62 -2.63
CA ALA A 460 12.61 8.43 -1.76
C ALA A 460 12.37 6.95 -1.47
N THR A 461 11.99 6.68 -0.22
CA THR A 461 11.54 5.36 0.23
C THR A 461 10.31 4.93 -0.55
N GLU A 462 9.43 5.88 -0.87
CA GLU A 462 8.22 5.63 -1.62
C GLU A 462 7.75 6.88 -2.39
N VAL A 463 7.30 6.67 -3.64
CA VAL A 463 6.62 7.69 -4.43
C VAL A 463 5.29 7.12 -4.91
N GLN A 464 4.19 7.69 -4.42
CA GLN A 464 2.84 7.33 -4.83
C GLN A 464 2.22 8.45 -5.67
N THR A 465 1.23 8.10 -6.49
CA THR A 465 0.41 9.07 -7.22
C THR A 465 -1.05 8.90 -6.80
N ALA A 466 -1.67 9.95 -6.26
CA ALA A 466 -3.02 9.90 -5.71
C ALA A 466 -4.08 9.63 -6.80
N SER A 467 -3.93 10.28 -7.96
CA SER A 467 -4.79 10.07 -9.13
C SER A 467 -3.97 9.96 -10.42
N LEU A 468 -4.21 8.95 -11.26
CA LEU A 468 -3.44 8.81 -12.51
C LEU A 468 -3.70 9.96 -13.51
N GLN A 469 -4.81 10.66 -13.37
CA GLN A 469 -5.22 11.76 -14.25
C GLN A 469 -5.49 13.02 -13.42
N LYS A 470 -5.24 14.18 -14.04
CA LYS A 470 -5.62 15.48 -13.49
C LYS A 470 -7.13 15.65 -13.66
N MET A 471 -7.84 15.98 -12.58
CA MET A 471 -9.26 16.34 -12.68
C MET A 471 -9.43 17.76 -13.21
N MET A 472 -10.58 18.00 -13.86
CA MET A 472 -11.03 19.34 -14.21
C MET A 472 -11.39 20.10 -12.91
N GLY A 473 -11.02 21.39 -12.81
CA GLY A 473 -11.15 22.17 -11.58
C GLY A 473 -10.08 21.85 -10.53
N GLY A 474 -8.80 22.10 -10.86
CA GLY A 474 -7.60 21.47 -10.26
C GLY A 474 -7.41 21.51 -8.73
N SER A 475 -8.18 22.30 -7.97
CA SER A 475 -8.05 22.45 -6.52
C SER A 475 -8.38 21.16 -5.73
N MET A 476 -9.34 20.35 -6.21
CA MET A 476 -9.75 19.11 -5.53
C MET A 476 -8.64 18.04 -5.50
N SER A 477 -7.77 18.01 -6.51
CA SER A 477 -6.67 17.03 -6.57
C SER A 477 -5.65 17.28 -5.46
N PHE A 478 -5.34 18.54 -5.16
CA PHE A 478 -4.42 18.93 -4.09
C PHE A 478 -5.01 18.65 -2.71
N GLU A 479 -6.29 18.98 -2.51
CA GLU A 479 -7.01 18.70 -1.28
C GLU A 479 -7.03 17.20 -0.94
N TYR A 480 -7.40 16.36 -1.92
CA TYR A 480 -7.35 14.91 -1.78
C TYR A 480 -5.95 14.42 -1.41
N THR A 481 -4.91 15.01 -2.01
CA THR A 481 -3.51 14.63 -1.75
C THR A 481 -3.08 15.00 -0.33
N ASN A 482 -3.46 16.17 0.16
CA ASN A 482 -3.16 16.60 1.53
C ASN A 482 -3.82 15.69 2.56
N LEU A 483 -5.08 15.29 2.33
CA LEU A 483 -5.79 14.31 3.16
C LEU A 483 -5.13 12.94 3.10
N LEU A 484 -4.72 12.48 1.91
CA LEU A 484 -4.02 11.21 1.73
C LEU A 484 -2.67 11.22 2.47
N LEU A 485 -1.87 12.29 2.34
CA LEU A 485 -0.61 12.48 3.07
C LEU A 485 -0.82 12.44 4.59
N HIS A 486 -1.79 13.19 5.11
CA HIS A 486 -2.11 13.20 6.55
C HIS A 486 -2.56 11.82 7.04
N GLY A 487 -3.39 11.14 6.27
CA GLY A 487 -3.88 9.81 6.56
C GLY A 487 -2.79 8.75 6.59
N LEU A 488 -1.94 8.72 5.55
CA LEU A 488 -0.81 7.81 5.46
C LEU A 488 0.19 8.03 6.60
N ALA A 489 0.51 9.28 6.91
CA ALA A 489 1.37 9.62 8.04
C ALA A 489 0.75 9.21 9.39
N THR A 490 -0.58 9.35 9.54
CA THR A 490 -1.31 8.88 10.73
C THR A 490 -1.21 7.36 10.86
N ILE A 491 -1.56 6.61 9.81
CA ILE A 491 -1.45 5.14 9.80
C ILE A 491 -0.02 4.69 10.12
N ARG A 492 0.99 5.31 9.49
CA ARG A 492 2.40 5.00 9.75
C ARG A 492 2.78 5.27 11.20
N SER A 493 2.34 6.40 11.75
CA SER A 493 2.60 6.75 13.16
C SER A 493 1.94 5.77 14.13
N GLU A 494 0.74 5.30 13.84
CA GLU A 494 0.01 4.32 14.66
C GLU A 494 0.63 2.93 14.55
N GLN A 495 1.02 2.50 13.35
CA GLN A 495 1.73 1.24 13.12
C GLN A 495 3.06 1.19 13.87
N LEU A 496 3.79 2.31 13.88
CA LEU A 496 5.03 2.45 14.64
C LEU A 496 4.79 2.83 16.09
N GLN A 497 3.53 3.14 16.47
CA GLN A 497 3.14 3.65 17.79
C GLN A 497 4.11 4.77 18.25
N THR A 498 4.27 5.76 17.38
CA THR A 498 5.13 6.92 17.56
C THR A 498 4.33 8.19 17.34
N ARG A 499 4.96 9.34 17.60
CA ARG A 499 4.33 10.65 17.44
C ARG A 499 4.20 11.03 15.96
N LEU A 500 3.03 11.55 15.59
CA LEU A 500 2.80 12.30 14.35
C LEU A 500 2.89 13.80 14.64
N VAL A 501 3.61 14.54 13.81
CA VAL A 501 3.70 16.00 13.88
C VAL A 501 3.38 16.59 12.51
N PRO A 502 2.26 17.31 12.37
CA PRO A 502 2.06 18.18 11.23
C PRO A 502 3.02 19.38 11.28
N PHE A 503 3.64 19.67 10.14
CA PHE A 503 4.63 20.73 10.01
C PHE A 503 4.33 21.57 8.77
N ALA A 504 4.22 22.90 8.93
CA ALA A 504 4.01 23.81 7.81
C ALA A 504 5.04 24.93 7.70
N VAL A 505 5.30 25.32 6.45
CA VAL A 505 5.89 26.62 6.11
C VAL A 505 4.77 27.50 5.59
N TRP A 506 4.36 28.49 6.40
CA TRP A 506 3.13 29.24 6.15
C TRP A 506 3.28 30.72 6.53
N ASP A 507 2.60 31.60 5.81
CA ASP A 507 2.60 33.05 6.04
C ASP A 507 1.47 33.52 6.97
N GLY A 508 0.59 32.61 7.39
CA GLY A 508 -0.53 32.92 8.29
C GLY A 508 -1.80 33.42 7.58
N LYS A 509 -1.85 33.35 6.25
CA LYS A 509 -2.97 33.86 5.44
C LYS A 509 -3.74 32.73 4.76
N ASN A 510 -5.00 33.02 4.42
CA ASN A 510 -5.82 32.12 3.60
C ASN A 510 -5.18 31.91 2.22
N GLY A 511 -5.38 30.72 1.64
CA GLY A 511 -4.90 30.38 0.31
C GLY A 511 -5.72 30.99 -0.82
N ASP A 512 -5.22 30.81 -2.05
CA ASP A 512 -5.85 31.26 -3.29
C ASP A 512 -6.97 30.29 -3.77
N GLY A 513 -7.26 29.21 -3.01
CA GLY A 513 -8.27 28.19 -3.27
C GLY A 513 -8.18 27.00 -2.29
N VAL A 514 -9.10 26.04 -2.38
CA VAL A 514 -9.04 24.76 -1.63
C VAL A 514 -7.83 23.92 -2.06
N GLY A 515 -7.31 23.06 -1.17
CA GLY A 515 -6.10 22.27 -1.42
C GLY A 515 -4.75 22.99 -1.18
N GLY A 516 -4.75 24.27 -0.81
CA GLY A 516 -3.53 24.98 -0.40
C GLY A 516 -3.11 24.72 1.05
N THR A 517 -1.95 25.25 1.47
CA THR A 517 -1.38 25.08 2.83
C THR A 517 -2.36 25.45 3.97
N ALA A 518 -3.17 26.49 3.78
CA ALA A 518 -4.18 26.89 4.76
C ALA A 518 -5.23 25.79 4.98
N SER A 519 -5.65 25.10 3.93
CA SER A 519 -6.60 23.97 4.02
C SER A 519 -5.99 22.84 4.86
N SER A 520 -4.73 22.46 4.62
CA SER A 520 -4.06 21.43 5.42
C SER A 520 -4.00 21.80 6.90
N ILE A 521 -3.70 23.06 7.21
CA ILE A 521 -3.67 23.57 8.60
C ILE A 521 -5.06 23.48 9.25
N ASP A 522 -6.12 23.87 8.54
CA ASP A 522 -7.48 23.79 9.08
C ASP A 522 -7.90 22.33 9.32
N HIS A 523 -7.56 21.40 8.42
CA HIS A 523 -7.77 19.97 8.62
C HIS A 523 -7.02 19.43 9.84
N TRP A 524 -5.75 19.79 10.01
CA TRP A 524 -4.97 19.36 11.18
C TRP A 524 -5.50 19.93 12.49
N ARG A 525 -6.01 21.18 12.49
CA ARG A 525 -6.68 21.77 13.66
C ARG A 525 -7.99 21.06 14.00
N LEU A 526 -8.80 20.75 12.99
CA LEU A 526 -10.04 19.98 13.16
C LEU A 526 -9.76 18.58 13.71
N ALA A 527 -8.63 17.97 13.31
CA ALA A 527 -8.14 16.71 13.84
C ALA A 527 -7.46 16.84 15.24
N GLY A 528 -7.45 18.04 15.84
CA GLY A 528 -6.89 18.28 17.17
C GLY A 528 -5.37 18.09 17.26
N ARG A 529 -4.64 18.30 16.17
CA ARG A 529 -3.18 18.13 16.12
C ARG A 529 -2.43 19.39 16.52
N ASP A 530 -1.31 19.21 17.22
CA ASP A 530 -0.33 20.27 17.45
C ASP A 530 0.52 20.48 16.19
N ILE A 531 0.45 21.68 15.62
CA ILE A 531 1.08 22.00 14.33
C ILE A 531 2.37 22.80 14.57
N GLU A 532 3.48 22.30 14.05
CA GLU A 532 4.72 23.06 13.95
C GLU A 532 4.64 24.02 12.75
N ILE A 533 4.97 25.30 12.95
CA ILE A 533 4.86 26.30 11.88
C ILE A 533 6.15 27.13 11.81
N ILE A 534 6.76 27.16 10.62
CA ILE A 534 7.73 28.18 10.24
C ILE A 534 6.97 29.34 9.58
N ARG A 535 7.06 30.52 10.19
CA ARG A 535 6.41 31.75 9.72
C ARG A 535 7.27 32.47 8.68
N LEU A 536 6.83 32.43 7.41
CA LEU A 536 7.55 33.08 6.31
C LEU A 536 7.66 34.60 6.48
N ASP A 537 6.64 35.24 7.02
CA ASP A 537 6.61 36.67 7.30
C ASP A 537 7.64 37.08 8.35
N GLU A 538 7.89 36.23 9.34
CA GLU A 538 8.92 36.46 10.35
C GLU A 538 10.33 36.27 9.77
N LEU A 539 10.55 35.20 8.99
CA LEU A 539 11.82 34.98 8.29
C LEU A 539 12.14 36.11 7.30
N ALA A 540 11.14 36.59 6.55
CA ALA A 540 11.29 37.72 5.66
C ALA A 540 11.71 39.01 6.40
N GLN A 541 11.11 39.27 7.57
CA GLN A 541 11.50 40.41 8.41
C GLN A 541 12.91 40.27 8.96
N GLN A 542 13.32 39.07 9.39
CA GLN A 542 14.66 38.80 9.88
C GLN A 542 15.70 38.96 8.77
N ALA A 543 15.45 38.42 7.58
CA ALA A 543 16.30 38.59 6.40
C ALA A 543 16.46 40.06 6.01
N ARG A 544 15.37 40.84 6.04
CA ARG A 544 15.41 42.30 5.80
C ARG A 544 16.20 43.07 6.87
N ARG A 545 16.10 42.66 8.15
CA ARG A 545 16.86 43.27 9.26
C ARG A 545 18.35 42.96 9.17
N SER A 546 18.72 41.76 8.75
CA SER A 546 20.12 41.37 8.49
C SER A 546 20.72 42.09 7.28
N ASN A 547 19.89 42.48 6.30
CA ASN A 547 20.29 43.13 5.05
C ASN A 547 20.12 44.67 5.04
N HIS A 548 19.98 45.35 6.18
CA HIS A 548 19.83 46.82 6.17
C HIS A 548 21.16 47.59 5.96
N MET A 549 21.61 47.62 4.71
CA MET A 549 21.56 48.81 3.83
C MET A 549 21.00 48.30 2.48
N ALA A 550 19.70 48.34 2.19
CA ALA A 550 19.08 49.48 1.52
C ALA A 550 17.55 49.32 1.38
N GLU A 551 16.90 50.47 1.50
CA GLU A 551 15.61 50.93 0.97
C GLU A 551 14.24 50.28 1.28
N GLN A 552 13.31 51.23 1.43
CA GLN A 552 11.95 51.14 1.92
C GLN A 552 10.98 50.83 0.77
N ALA A 553 10.05 49.90 0.98
CA ALA A 553 8.90 49.71 0.08
C ALA A 553 7.63 50.36 0.69
N LYS A 554 6.91 51.11 -0.15
CA LYS A 554 5.64 51.81 0.16
C LYS A 554 4.45 50.82 0.21
N PRO A 555 3.39 51.12 0.97
CA PRO A 555 2.18 50.30 0.99
C PRO A 555 1.23 50.68 -0.15
N VAL A 556 0.69 49.70 -0.89
CA VAL A 556 -0.46 49.91 -1.77
C VAL A 556 -1.43 48.71 -1.73
N VAL A 557 -2.65 49.05 -1.33
CA VAL A 557 -4.02 48.53 -1.60
C VAL A 557 -4.24 47.10 -2.11
N MET A 558 -5.12 46.39 -1.39
CA MET A 558 -5.80 45.12 -1.72
C MET A 558 -6.39 45.09 -3.14
N GLY A 559 -5.94 44.12 -3.93
CA GLY A 559 -6.49 43.74 -5.24
C GLY A 559 -7.09 42.33 -5.19
N LYS A 560 -8.19 42.15 -5.94
CA LYS A 560 -9.21 41.10 -5.90
C LYS A 560 -8.73 39.64 -5.84
N ALA A 561 -9.53 38.83 -5.13
CA ALA A 561 -9.56 37.38 -5.22
C ALA A 561 -9.72 36.94 -6.68
N TYR A 562 -8.93 35.96 -7.10
CA TYR A 562 -9.14 35.26 -8.36
C TYR A 562 -10.48 34.53 -8.26
N GLU A 563 -11.32 34.76 -9.28
CA GLU A 563 -12.65 34.19 -9.42
C GLU A 563 -12.53 32.66 -9.44
N GLU A 564 -13.38 31.97 -8.66
CA GLU A 564 -13.59 30.52 -8.78
C GLU A 564 -13.93 30.23 -10.24
N GLU A 565 -13.10 29.41 -10.92
CA GLU A 565 -13.40 28.95 -12.28
C GLU A 565 -14.79 28.30 -12.25
N GLU A 566 -15.77 28.95 -12.89
CA GLU A 566 -17.11 28.41 -13.06
C GLU A 566 -17.00 27.05 -13.78
N GLU A 567 -17.61 26.02 -13.19
CA GLU A 567 -17.67 24.65 -13.71
C GLU A 567 -18.39 24.63 -15.07
N GLU A 568 -17.66 24.85 -16.17
CA GLU A 568 -18.12 24.56 -17.52
C GLU A 568 -18.46 23.06 -17.62
N ASP A 569 -19.67 22.74 -18.08
CA ASP A 569 -20.27 21.39 -18.30
C ASP A 569 -21.12 20.75 -17.19
N GLY A 570 -21.32 21.39 -16.02
CA GLY A 570 -22.26 20.87 -15.00
C GLY A 570 -21.83 19.55 -14.32
N LEU A 571 -20.54 19.22 -14.42
CA LEU A 571 -19.88 18.12 -13.71
C LEU A 571 -19.12 18.69 -12.51
N ARG A 572 -19.54 18.32 -11.30
CA ARG A 572 -18.91 18.77 -10.06
C ARG A 572 -18.03 17.70 -9.44
N ALA A 573 -16.78 18.04 -9.14
CA ALA A 573 -15.84 17.14 -8.48
C ALA A 573 -16.10 17.08 -6.96
N GLU A 574 -16.33 15.89 -6.42
CA GLU A 574 -16.64 15.69 -5.00
C GLU A 574 -15.86 14.51 -4.40
N MET A 575 -15.41 14.67 -3.15
CA MET A 575 -14.83 13.59 -2.34
C MET A 575 -15.94 12.71 -1.80
N ILE A 576 -16.05 11.48 -2.30
CA ILE A 576 -17.10 10.53 -1.87
C ILE A 576 -16.51 9.25 -1.29
N GLY A 577 -17.33 8.55 -0.51
CA GLY A 577 -17.10 7.15 -0.19
C GLY A 577 -17.92 6.22 -1.09
N MET A 578 -17.33 5.09 -1.48
CA MET A 578 -17.90 4.11 -2.39
C MET A 578 -17.84 2.72 -1.78
N LEU A 579 -18.92 1.94 -1.95
CA LEU A 579 -19.02 0.54 -1.58
C LEU A 579 -19.40 -0.29 -2.80
N PHE A 580 -18.61 -1.31 -3.08
CA PHE A 580 -18.92 -2.38 -4.02
C PHE A 580 -19.13 -3.68 -3.25
N ALA A 581 -20.17 -4.42 -3.58
CA ALA A 581 -20.36 -5.75 -2.99
C ALA A 581 -21.01 -6.73 -3.97
N ASP A 582 -20.68 -8.01 -3.82
CA ASP A 582 -21.18 -9.09 -4.69
C ASP A 582 -21.43 -10.37 -3.88
N ALA A 583 -22.43 -11.16 -4.30
CA ALA A 583 -22.84 -12.35 -3.55
C ALA A 583 -22.05 -13.59 -3.97
N VAL A 584 -21.42 -14.22 -2.99
CA VAL A 584 -20.58 -15.39 -3.22
C VAL A 584 -21.44 -16.59 -3.62
N SER A 585 -21.08 -17.21 -4.75
CA SER A 585 -21.80 -18.37 -5.31
C SER A 585 -23.22 -18.09 -5.78
N PHE A 586 -23.59 -16.83 -6.05
CA PHE A 586 -24.89 -16.48 -6.64
C PHE A 586 -25.21 -17.28 -7.92
N SER A 587 -24.22 -17.44 -8.80
CA SER A 587 -24.36 -18.22 -10.05
C SER A 587 -24.63 -19.72 -9.84
N LYS A 588 -24.50 -20.23 -8.61
CA LYS A 588 -24.78 -21.63 -8.25
C LYS A 588 -26.15 -21.83 -7.60
N LEU A 589 -26.91 -20.76 -7.39
CA LEU A 589 -28.28 -20.85 -6.86
C LEU A 589 -29.20 -21.55 -7.86
N THR A 590 -30.08 -22.38 -7.33
CA THR A 590 -31.14 -23.05 -8.10
C THR A 590 -32.30 -22.08 -8.39
N GLU A 591 -33.12 -22.41 -9.40
CA GLU A 591 -34.32 -21.64 -9.74
C GLU A 591 -35.32 -21.52 -8.58
N GLU A 592 -35.33 -22.49 -7.66
CA GLU A 592 -36.18 -22.48 -6.45
C GLU A 592 -35.63 -21.55 -5.36
N GLU A 593 -34.30 -21.39 -5.29
CA GLU A 593 -33.62 -20.51 -4.33
C GLU A 593 -33.62 -19.05 -4.76
N LEU A 594 -33.68 -18.75 -6.07
CA LEU A 594 -33.65 -17.37 -6.59
C LEU A 594 -34.74 -16.45 -6.00
N PRO A 595 -36.02 -16.85 -5.90
CA PRO A 595 -37.04 -16.03 -5.23
C PRO A 595 -36.75 -15.79 -3.73
N LEU A 596 -36.15 -16.77 -3.05
CA LEU A 596 -35.76 -16.66 -1.64
C LEU A 596 -34.58 -15.70 -1.49
N PHE A 597 -33.62 -15.74 -2.41
CA PHE A 597 -32.51 -14.78 -2.47
C PHE A 597 -33.05 -13.36 -2.63
N ILE A 598 -33.94 -13.10 -3.60
CA ILE A 598 -34.50 -11.76 -3.80
C ILE A 598 -35.27 -11.29 -2.57
N ARG A 599 -36.14 -12.13 -2.01
CA ARG A 599 -37.02 -11.72 -0.89
C ARG A 599 -36.28 -11.61 0.44
N ASN A 600 -35.38 -12.54 0.73
CA ASN A 600 -34.75 -12.65 2.04
C ASN A 600 -33.37 -11.98 2.05
N PHE A 601 -32.51 -12.25 1.05
CA PHE A 601 -31.15 -11.73 1.01
C PHE A 601 -31.12 -10.26 0.52
N LEU A 602 -31.58 -10.00 -0.70
CA LEU A 602 -31.69 -8.61 -1.21
C LEU A 602 -32.75 -7.81 -0.43
N GLY A 603 -33.81 -8.45 0.06
CA GLY A 603 -34.81 -7.83 0.92
C GLY A 603 -34.21 -7.28 2.22
N ASP A 604 -33.37 -8.06 2.91
CA ASP A 604 -32.68 -7.60 4.11
C ASP A 604 -31.72 -6.44 3.84
N ILE A 605 -31.03 -6.46 2.69
CA ILE A 605 -30.17 -5.36 2.24
C ILE A 605 -31.03 -4.11 1.99
N GLY A 606 -32.16 -4.25 1.31
CA GLY A 606 -33.10 -3.15 1.05
C GLY A 606 -33.69 -2.57 2.35
N ASP A 607 -34.00 -3.40 3.34
CA ASP A 607 -34.42 -2.95 4.66
C ASP A 607 -33.31 -2.19 5.38
N LEU A 608 -32.06 -2.65 5.29
CA LEU A 608 -30.92 -1.95 5.86
C LEU A 608 -30.71 -0.57 5.21
N VAL A 609 -30.74 -0.47 3.88
CA VAL A 609 -30.63 0.81 3.15
C VAL A 609 -31.72 1.81 3.60
N ARG A 610 -32.95 1.34 3.84
CA ARG A 610 -34.06 2.21 4.28
C ARG A 610 -33.92 2.67 5.73
N ASN A 611 -33.40 1.82 6.61
CA ASN A 611 -33.47 2.01 8.07
C ASN A 611 -32.15 2.43 8.72
N SER A 612 -31.01 2.26 8.05
CA SER A 612 -29.70 2.68 8.56
C SER A 612 -29.65 4.19 8.79
N ASN A 613 -28.88 4.63 9.79
CA ASN A 613 -28.55 6.05 9.99
C ASN A 613 -27.48 6.53 8.99
N HIS A 614 -26.83 5.61 8.29
CA HIS A 614 -25.72 5.85 7.37
C HIS A 614 -26.14 5.55 5.93
N LYS A 615 -27.24 6.16 5.48
CA LYS A 615 -27.85 5.82 4.18
C LYS A 615 -26.95 6.22 3.01
N PRO A 616 -26.87 5.40 1.96
CA PRO A 616 -26.22 5.81 0.72
C PRO A 616 -27.00 6.94 0.04
N ILE A 617 -26.27 7.88 -0.58
CA ILE A 617 -26.82 8.97 -1.39
C ILE A 617 -27.13 8.55 -2.83
N MET A 618 -26.58 7.42 -3.28
CA MET A 618 -26.92 6.77 -4.54
C MET A 618 -26.83 5.25 -4.37
N GLN A 619 -27.76 4.51 -4.97
CA GLN A 619 -27.78 3.05 -4.98
C GLN A 619 -28.01 2.53 -6.40
N ASN A 620 -27.09 1.71 -6.89
CA ASN A 620 -27.23 0.97 -8.14
C ASN A 620 -27.03 -0.52 -7.86
N THR A 621 -27.86 -1.35 -8.49
CA THR A 621 -27.79 -2.81 -8.36
C THR A 621 -27.79 -3.44 -9.73
N TRP A 622 -26.97 -4.48 -9.93
CA TRP A 622 -26.97 -5.26 -11.17
C TRP A 622 -26.90 -6.76 -10.83
N GLY A 623 -28.06 -7.43 -10.86
CA GLY A 623 -28.16 -8.80 -10.33
C GLY A 623 -27.91 -8.81 -8.82
N ASP A 624 -26.85 -9.49 -8.41
CA ASP A 624 -26.34 -9.56 -7.05
C ASP A 624 -25.29 -8.49 -6.70
N GLY A 625 -24.77 -7.80 -7.71
CA GLY A 625 -23.81 -6.72 -7.55
C GLY A 625 -24.44 -5.43 -7.01
N LEU A 626 -23.80 -4.83 -6.02
CA LEU A 626 -24.18 -3.57 -5.37
C LEU A 626 -23.12 -2.50 -5.63
N TYR A 627 -23.54 -1.31 -6.06
CA TYR A 627 -22.73 -0.10 -6.08
C TYR A 627 -23.44 1.01 -5.32
N LEU A 628 -22.91 1.35 -4.15
CA LEU A 628 -23.48 2.35 -3.25
C LEU A 628 -22.48 3.50 -3.05
N VAL A 629 -22.98 4.74 -3.00
CA VAL A 629 -22.18 5.95 -2.76
C VAL A 629 -22.65 6.64 -1.50
N PHE A 630 -21.72 7.22 -0.75
CA PHE A 630 -21.93 7.87 0.55
C PHE A 630 -21.22 9.23 0.60
N PRO A 631 -21.69 10.15 1.45
CA PRO A 631 -21.12 11.51 1.52
C PRO A 631 -19.70 11.54 2.10
N ASP A 632 -19.30 10.54 2.88
CA ASP A 632 -17.99 10.49 3.53
C ASP A 632 -17.56 9.05 3.88
N VAL A 633 -16.29 8.90 4.30
CA VAL A 633 -15.71 7.60 4.68
C VAL A 633 -16.32 7.01 5.95
N ARG A 634 -16.81 7.84 6.88
CA ARG A 634 -17.39 7.40 8.15
C ARG A 634 -18.71 6.68 7.90
N ALA A 635 -19.63 7.31 7.18
CA ALA A 635 -20.90 6.74 6.77
C ALA A 635 -20.68 5.46 5.94
N THR A 636 -19.74 5.50 4.99
CA THR A 636 -19.39 4.32 4.17
C THR A 636 -18.97 3.12 5.02
N GLY A 637 -18.00 3.30 5.93
CA GLY A 637 -17.47 2.20 6.74
C GLY A 637 -18.49 1.66 7.75
N LEU A 638 -19.28 2.55 8.37
CA LEU A 638 -20.34 2.15 9.29
C LEU A 638 -21.44 1.35 8.59
N PHE A 639 -21.90 1.81 7.43
CA PHE A 639 -22.87 1.06 6.64
C PHE A 639 -22.32 -0.30 6.18
N ALA A 640 -21.06 -0.35 5.75
CA ALA A 640 -20.42 -1.61 5.35
C ALA A 640 -20.37 -2.63 6.49
N LEU A 641 -20.11 -2.18 7.72
CA LEU A 641 -20.08 -3.03 8.90
C LEU A 641 -21.49 -3.49 9.32
N GLU A 642 -22.51 -2.62 9.21
CA GLU A 642 -23.91 -3.01 9.40
C GLU A 642 -24.35 -4.04 8.36
N LEU A 643 -23.93 -3.87 7.09
CA LEU A 643 -24.19 -4.81 6.01
C LEU A 643 -23.52 -6.16 6.28
N TYR A 644 -22.25 -6.16 6.70
CA TYR A 644 -21.52 -7.35 7.11
C TYR A 644 -22.22 -8.09 8.25
N GLU A 645 -22.62 -7.39 9.32
CA GLU A 645 -23.32 -7.99 10.46
C GLU A 645 -24.69 -8.55 10.05
N ARG A 646 -25.40 -7.85 9.17
CA ARG A 646 -26.75 -8.24 8.73
C ARG A 646 -26.75 -9.44 7.78
N ILE A 647 -25.69 -9.62 7.00
CA ILE A 647 -25.66 -10.60 5.91
C ILE A 647 -24.63 -11.70 6.14
N CYS A 648 -23.41 -11.35 6.52
CA CYS A 648 -22.31 -12.30 6.59
C CYS A 648 -22.27 -13.10 7.90
N MET A 649 -22.97 -12.65 8.95
CA MET A 649 -23.07 -13.35 10.24
C MET A 649 -24.36 -14.18 10.39
N VAL A 650 -25.23 -14.21 9.37
CA VAL A 650 -26.49 -14.95 9.38
C VAL A 650 -26.28 -16.39 8.91
N ASP A 651 -26.84 -17.35 9.65
CA ASP A 651 -26.93 -18.74 9.18
C ASP A 651 -28.07 -18.87 8.16
N TRP A 652 -27.72 -18.74 6.88
CA TRP A 652 -28.66 -18.78 5.77
C TRP A 652 -29.38 -20.13 5.60
N ALA A 653 -28.82 -21.23 6.14
CA ALA A 653 -29.50 -22.53 6.13
C ALA A 653 -30.82 -22.50 6.90
N THR A 654 -30.95 -21.64 7.91
CA THR A 654 -32.20 -21.44 8.66
C THR A 654 -33.30 -20.73 7.86
N ARG A 655 -32.98 -20.23 6.66
CA ARG A 655 -33.86 -19.46 5.77
C ARG A 655 -33.98 -20.09 4.38
N ASP A 656 -33.73 -21.40 4.30
CA ASP A 656 -33.79 -22.20 3.06
C ASP A 656 -32.87 -21.65 1.95
N LEU A 657 -31.73 -21.08 2.33
CA LEU A 657 -30.67 -20.63 1.43
C LEU A 657 -29.35 -21.35 1.76
N PRO A 658 -28.41 -21.48 0.81
CA PRO A 658 -27.13 -22.15 1.07
C PRO A 658 -26.36 -21.50 2.24
N SER A 659 -25.84 -22.32 3.15
CA SER A 659 -24.99 -21.85 4.26
C SER A 659 -23.68 -21.20 3.81
N THR A 660 -23.30 -21.42 2.55
CA THR A 660 -22.12 -20.83 1.91
C THR A 660 -22.38 -19.43 1.35
N LEU A 661 -23.64 -18.96 1.34
CA LEU A 661 -24.00 -17.65 0.84
C LEU A 661 -23.37 -16.56 1.71
N ASN A 662 -22.67 -15.62 1.08
CA ASN A 662 -21.93 -14.56 1.76
C ASN A 662 -21.73 -13.34 0.84
N LEU A 663 -21.15 -12.25 1.32
CA LEU A 663 -20.76 -11.10 0.52
C LEU A 663 -19.25 -10.91 0.48
N ARG A 664 -18.76 -10.41 -0.66
CA ARG A 664 -17.49 -9.68 -0.74
C ARG A 664 -17.83 -8.20 -0.64
N ILE A 665 -17.22 -7.44 0.27
CA ILE A 665 -17.53 -6.02 0.46
C ILE A 665 -16.23 -5.22 0.34
N ALA A 666 -16.16 -4.32 -0.63
CA ALA A 666 -15.00 -3.48 -0.92
C ALA A 666 -15.32 -2.00 -0.81
N LEU A 667 -14.45 -1.25 -0.12
CA LEU A 667 -14.59 0.18 0.13
C LEU A 667 -13.47 0.98 -0.54
N HIS A 668 -13.84 2.12 -1.11
CA HIS A 668 -12.90 3.10 -1.64
C HIS A 668 -13.40 4.51 -1.35
N ALA A 669 -12.50 5.47 -1.31
CA ALA A 669 -12.86 6.88 -1.23
C ALA A 669 -11.86 7.70 -2.01
N GLY A 670 -12.37 8.71 -2.68
CA GLY A 670 -11.60 9.50 -3.63
C GLY A 670 -12.51 10.47 -4.36
N PRO A 671 -11.92 11.38 -5.14
CA PRO A 671 -12.69 12.35 -5.87
C PRO A 671 -13.31 11.74 -7.13
N VAL A 672 -14.55 12.10 -7.41
CA VAL A 672 -15.32 11.68 -8.58
C VAL A 672 -16.12 12.85 -9.15
N TYR A 673 -16.63 12.71 -10.37
CA TYR A 673 -17.62 13.64 -10.90
C TYR A 673 -19.03 13.19 -10.54
N SER A 674 -19.81 14.11 -9.99
CA SER A 674 -21.26 13.95 -9.86
C SER A 674 -21.94 14.41 -11.15
N CYS A 675 -22.95 13.65 -11.60
CA CYS A 675 -23.74 13.98 -12.78
C CYS A 675 -25.16 13.42 -12.68
N ILE A 676 -26.05 13.86 -13.58
CA ILE A 676 -27.29 13.15 -13.85
C ILE A 676 -27.04 12.21 -15.03
N ASP A 677 -27.24 10.92 -14.83
CA ASP A 677 -27.10 9.92 -15.90
C ASP A 677 -28.13 10.23 -16.99
N PRO A 678 -27.71 10.52 -18.24
CA PRO A 678 -28.62 10.95 -19.29
C PRO A 678 -29.53 9.82 -19.79
N VAL A 679 -29.22 8.56 -19.48
CA VAL A 679 -30.01 7.38 -19.86
C VAL A 679 -31.07 7.08 -18.81
N THR A 680 -30.70 7.09 -17.52
CA THR A 680 -31.62 6.72 -16.43
C THR A 680 -32.36 7.92 -15.83
N GLY A 681 -31.83 9.13 -15.99
CA GLY A 681 -32.34 10.36 -15.37
C GLY A 681 -32.04 10.49 -13.88
N ASN A 682 -31.28 9.56 -13.29
CA ASN A 682 -30.94 9.54 -11.87
C ASN A 682 -29.56 10.15 -11.61
N PRO A 683 -29.29 10.65 -10.38
CA PRO A 683 -27.94 11.01 -9.97
C PRO A 683 -26.99 9.82 -10.10
N ASN A 684 -25.78 10.09 -10.59
CA ASN A 684 -24.74 9.09 -10.77
C ASN A 684 -23.36 9.70 -10.47
N TYR A 685 -22.41 8.84 -10.13
CA TYR A 685 -21.03 9.20 -9.81
C TYR A 685 -20.08 8.42 -10.70
N ILE A 686 -19.26 9.14 -11.45
CA ILE A 686 -18.37 8.58 -12.47
C ILE A 686 -16.94 9.11 -12.32
N GLY A 687 -15.97 8.32 -12.77
CA GLY A 687 -14.56 8.73 -12.76
C GLY A 687 -13.61 7.55 -12.63
N SER A 688 -12.31 7.82 -12.75
CA SER A 688 -11.27 6.79 -12.65
C SER A 688 -11.26 6.12 -11.27
N GLN A 689 -11.58 6.85 -10.19
CA GLN A 689 -11.63 6.31 -8.83
C GLN A 689 -12.75 5.26 -8.66
N VAL A 690 -13.90 5.44 -9.35
CA VAL A 690 -14.98 4.43 -9.37
C VAL A 690 -14.50 3.12 -10.02
N SER A 691 -13.75 3.24 -11.12
CA SER A 691 -13.19 2.08 -11.82
C SER A 691 -12.10 1.38 -11.00
N HIS A 692 -11.35 2.13 -10.19
CA HIS A 692 -10.38 1.58 -9.25
C HIS A 692 -11.10 0.80 -8.12
N ALA A 693 -12.13 1.40 -7.52
CA ALA A 693 -12.92 0.79 -6.46
C ALA A 693 -13.54 -0.57 -6.87
N ALA A 694 -14.14 -0.63 -8.07
CA ALA A 694 -14.78 -1.84 -8.58
C ALA A 694 -13.81 -3.03 -8.75
N ARG A 695 -12.50 -2.81 -8.75
CA ARG A 695 -11.48 -3.87 -8.88
C ARG A 695 -11.03 -4.47 -7.55
N ILE A 696 -11.45 -3.88 -6.44
CA ILE A 696 -11.14 -4.35 -5.09
C ILE A 696 -12.10 -5.47 -4.68
N GLU A 697 -13.38 -5.38 -5.08
CA GLU A 697 -14.40 -6.38 -4.75
C GLU A 697 -13.99 -7.81 -5.18
N PRO A 698 -13.55 -8.06 -6.43
CA PRO A 698 -13.28 -9.44 -6.87
C PRO A 698 -12.17 -10.14 -6.09
N VAL A 699 -11.23 -9.36 -5.54
CA VAL A 699 -10.08 -9.84 -4.75
C VAL A 699 -10.36 -9.83 -3.25
N THR A 700 -11.50 -9.31 -2.81
CA THR A 700 -11.90 -9.30 -1.40
C THR A 700 -12.37 -10.69 -0.97
N PRO A 701 -11.81 -11.30 0.09
CA PRO A 701 -12.26 -12.61 0.55
C PRO A 701 -13.75 -12.62 0.96
N PRO A 702 -14.48 -13.72 0.71
CA PRO A 702 -15.84 -13.90 1.21
C PRO A 702 -15.96 -13.64 2.72
N GLY A 703 -16.97 -12.85 3.11
CA GLY A 703 -17.26 -12.52 4.50
C GLY A 703 -16.25 -11.57 5.12
N GLN A 704 -15.68 -10.68 4.34
CA GLN A 704 -14.76 -9.64 4.81
C GLN A 704 -15.13 -8.29 4.20
N VAL A 705 -14.80 -7.22 4.94
CA VAL A 705 -14.93 -5.83 4.47
C VAL A 705 -13.53 -5.29 4.23
N TYR A 706 -13.12 -5.21 2.96
CA TYR A 706 -11.81 -4.69 2.59
C TYR A 706 -11.91 -3.26 2.10
N ALA A 707 -10.86 -2.49 2.29
CA ALA A 707 -10.76 -1.10 1.90
C ALA A 707 -9.43 -0.82 1.19
N SER A 708 -9.46 0.08 0.20
CA SER A 708 -8.25 0.66 -0.38
C SER A 708 -7.43 1.44 0.65
N GLN A 709 -6.14 1.64 0.37
CA GLN A 709 -5.29 2.59 1.11
C GLN A 709 -5.87 4.01 1.16
N ALA A 710 -6.46 4.49 0.06
CA ALA A 710 -7.09 5.81 0.03
C ALA A 710 -8.21 5.92 1.07
N PHE A 711 -9.09 4.92 1.13
CA PHE A 711 -10.15 4.88 2.13
C PHE A 711 -9.60 4.86 3.56
N ALA A 712 -8.62 3.99 3.83
CA ALA A 712 -7.99 3.89 5.14
C ALA A 712 -7.31 5.21 5.56
N ALA A 713 -6.57 5.83 4.64
CA ALA A 713 -5.89 7.10 4.87
C ALA A 713 -6.90 8.22 5.14
N LEU A 714 -7.96 8.33 4.34
CA LEU A 714 -8.98 9.36 4.57
C LEU A 714 -9.71 9.14 5.88
N ALA A 715 -10.03 7.90 6.26
CA ALA A 715 -10.61 7.59 7.56
C ALA A 715 -9.69 8.00 8.72
N ALA A 716 -8.38 7.73 8.61
CA ALA A 716 -7.38 8.15 9.59
C ALA A 716 -7.22 9.68 9.65
N ALA A 717 -7.17 10.35 8.50
CA ALA A 717 -7.06 11.81 8.40
C ALA A 717 -8.27 12.53 9.01
N GLN A 718 -9.46 11.93 8.90
CA GLN A 718 -10.71 12.43 9.47
C GLN A 718 -10.98 11.94 10.91
N CYS A 719 -10.00 11.26 11.53
CA CYS A 719 -10.09 10.74 12.89
C CYS A 719 -11.35 9.91 13.14
N VAL A 720 -11.67 9.01 12.21
CA VAL A 720 -12.75 8.04 12.42
C VAL A 720 -12.32 7.05 13.49
N THR A 721 -13.16 6.86 14.51
CA THR A 721 -12.83 6.03 15.70
C THR A 721 -13.75 4.83 15.85
N GLU A 722 -14.88 4.83 15.16
CA GLU A 722 -15.91 3.81 15.26
C GLU A 722 -15.49 2.48 14.60
N PHE A 723 -14.52 2.53 13.69
CA PHE A 723 -13.91 1.38 13.05
C PHE A 723 -12.41 1.56 12.86
N THR A 724 -11.70 0.45 12.71
CA THR A 724 -10.28 0.40 12.37
C THR A 724 -10.09 -0.06 10.93
N CYS A 725 -9.00 0.38 10.31
CA CYS A 725 -8.54 -0.08 9.00
C CYS A 725 -7.17 -0.72 9.18
N ASP A 726 -7.11 -2.04 9.31
CA ASP A 726 -5.88 -2.77 9.60
C ASP A 726 -5.20 -3.16 8.28
N TYR A 727 -3.92 -2.81 8.10
CA TYR A 727 -3.19 -3.21 6.88
C TYR A 727 -3.06 -4.73 6.80
N VAL A 728 -3.44 -5.29 5.65
CA VAL A 728 -3.44 -6.74 5.39
C VAL A 728 -2.55 -7.13 4.21
N GLY A 729 -1.77 -6.20 3.67
CA GLY A 729 -0.82 -6.47 2.58
C GLY A 729 -1.21 -5.84 1.24
N GLN A 730 -0.31 -5.99 0.28
CA GLN A 730 -0.51 -5.65 -1.12
C GLN A 730 -1.38 -6.71 -1.79
N THR A 731 -2.37 -6.26 -2.53
CA THR A 731 -3.24 -7.11 -3.35
C THR A 731 -3.02 -6.82 -4.82
N PRO A 732 -2.77 -7.83 -5.67
CA PRO A 732 -2.76 -7.62 -7.11
C PRO A 732 -4.16 -7.20 -7.60
N LEU A 733 -4.23 -6.17 -8.42
CA LEU A 733 -5.49 -5.77 -9.07
C LEU A 733 -5.90 -6.84 -10.10
N ALA A 734 -7.20 -7.06 -10.22
CA ALA A 734 -7.75 -7.87 -11.30
C ALA A 734 -7.27 -7.35 -12.68
N LYS A 735 -7.09 -8.28 -13.64
CA LYS A 735 -6.63 -7.97 -15.00
C LYS A 735 -5.24 -7.29 -15.05
N GLU A 736 -4.32 -7.68 -14.16
CA GLU A 736 -2.89 -7.30 -14.19
C GLU A 736 -2.57 -5.79 -14.02
N HIS A 737 -3.46 -5.00 -13.41
CA HIS A 737 -3.28 -3.55 -13.28
C HIS A 737 -2.34 -3.08 -12.14
N GLY A 738 -1.41 -3.93 -11.71
CA GLY A 738 -0.49 -3.62 -10.61
C GLY A 738 -0.92 -4.22 -9.26
N THR A 739 -0.37 -3.69 -8.17
CA THR A 739 -0.73 -4.06 -6.79
C THR A 739 -1.14 -2.81 -6.01
N PHE A 740 -1.99 -2.96 -5.00
CA PHE A 740 -2.40 -1.87 -4.13
C PHE A 740 -2.40 -2.30 -2.66
N PRO A 741 -2.09 -1.39 -1.71
CA PRO A 741 -2.17 -1.72 -0.29
C PRO A 741 -3.64 -1.85 0.14
N THR A 742 -3.96 -2.96 0.80
CA THR A 742 -5.33 -3.32 1.20
C THR A 742 -5.46 -3.34 2.72
N TYR A 743 -6.64 -2.94 3.19
CA TYR A 743 -6.94 -2.80 4.61
C TYR A 743 -8.22 -3.58 4.96
N LEU A 744 -8.21 -4.30 6.07
CA LEU A 744 -9.39 -4.93 6.64
C LEU A 744 -10.11 -3.93 7.56
N VAL A 745 -11.41 -3.74 7.34
CA VAL A 745 -12.24 -2.83 8.15
C VAL A 745 -12.96 -3.60 9.25
N ARG A 746 -12.80 -3.17 10.50
CA ARG A 746 -13.44 -3.80 11.68
C ARG A 746 -14.03 -2.78 12.63
N ARG A 747 -15.08 -3.15 13.35
CA ARG A 747 -15.59 -2.33 14.46
C ARG A 747 -14.49 -2.10 15.49
N SER A 748 -14.36 -0.87 15.97
CA SER A 748 -13.45 -0.59 17.08
C SER A 748 -13.98 -1.24 18.37
N ILE A 749 -13.08 -1.86 19.15
CA ILE A 749 -13.41 -2.52 20.41
C ILE A 749 -13.29 -1.46 21.51
N GLY A 750 -14.27 -0.56 21.60
CA GLY A 750 -14.21 0.56 22.57
C GLY A 750 -15.24 1.66 22.39
N GLY A 751 -16.47 1.31 21.98
CA GLY A 751 -17.63 2.21 21.99
C GLY A 751 -18.57 1.89 23.14
#